data_AF-A0A7V2QJ91-F1
#
_entry.id   AF-A0A7V2QJ91-F1
#
_cell.length_a   1.000
_cell.length_b   1.000
_cell.length_c   1.000
_cell.angle_alpha   90.00
_cell.angle_beta   90.00
_cell.angle_gamma   90.00
#
_symmetry.space_group_name_H-M   'P 1'
#
loop_
_entity.id
_entity.type
_entity.pdbx_description
1 polymer ?
#
loop_
_entity_poly.entity_id
_entity_poly.type
_entity_poly.pdbx_seq_one_letter_code
_entity_poly.pdbx_strand_id
1 'polypeptide(L)'
;MGENCMEILRQIKYKPARVVGGYTDRILRVNLGTRDISVQGLPPDFKDKYIGGRGYALKIIWDEAGREARYDSPDNILVMASGPLGNEPGFPGTGKFIVGTISPLTDTFIDSNVGGHFGPLLKLAGFDALAVTGVSREDVVILVDGDARTIGIAAAPVYDKKTDEGALSFGQRLLRDSNGGEYSDSLAAVTAGQGACNARFGVIHSLFFDKKRQRIRSKQAGRGGTGTVMRAKGLRGIIVRSSLSKADGNNAVDRQGVRQAGSQLRKVIAKSDPAQLHLSAWGTTVLSEYMDKFHIFPVNNYQYGHSPDSSRIFASVFLDRYFSKNIPDGCYYGCNLACAKGAENIELTRGPRAGDRVDIDGPEYETVGAVSCMGIFDPHFVMEYNWYCDEYGLDTISTGVTIGFFMECVQRGFLSAEDIGYELNFGNMEVVVRLLPEIASGEGFGRVVGQGVARGKEWVAGKYAARNGTSEEAVLSELNKFAMEVKGLEFSMYVSRESLAQQGGYGLALKGPQHDEAWLIFIDQVYKEIPTLEQKAAALKWFPLIRTWFNATGLCKLHWIDVRNPEAANTTEPAKNLPTLAHYIRYFNATTGSNKDLDDILDDSERLYLLQKLINLRYGKGTRASDQVPLRAIGPVYFNEYESRAEYYDEWLQEHLGTYGLPVSAEERHKLLLEKRTESYQQLCNLVYEKKGFTSDGIPKRETLEKFALMDEQAGQLLSEFMV
;
A
#
# COMPACT_ATOMS: atom_id res chain seq x y z
N MET A 1 10.66 -26.85 34.48
CA MET A 1 11.54 -25.67 34.27
C MET A 1 10.90 -24.88 33.15
N GLY A 2 10.13 -23.86 33.53
CA GLY A 2 9.04 -23.32 32.73
C GLY A 2 9.48 -22.32 31.67
N GLU A 3 8.87 -22.47 30.50
CA GLU A 3 8.47 -21.49 29.48
C GLU A 3 9.22 -20.15 29.45
N ASN A 4 9.85 -19.87 28.29
CA ASN A 4 10.46 -18.58 27.91
C ASN A 4 9.53 -17.39 28.22
N CYS A 5 9.62 -16.85 29.43
CA CYS A 5 8.99 -15.60 29.78
C CYS A 5 9.89 -14.47 29.28
N MET A 6 9.38 -13.61 28.38
CA MET A 6 10.13 -12.48 27.84
C MET A 6 10.63 -11.58 28.98
N GLU A 7 11.91 -11.21 28.96
CA GLU A 7 12.48 -10.31 29.96
C GLU A 7 11.89 -8.91 29.82
N ILE A 8 11.16 -8.46 30.85
CA ILE A 8 10.53 -7.13 30.86
C ILE A 8 11.58 -6.07 31.21
N LEU A 9 11.91 -5.22 30.25
CA LEU A 9 12.89 -4.14 30.40
C LEU A 9 12.27 -2.88 31.03
N ARG A 10 10.99 -2.63 30.73
CA ARG A 10 10.20 -1.54 31.30
C ARG A 10 8.73 -1.92 31.28
N GLN A 11 8.00 -1.59 32.35
CA GLN A 11 6.54 -1.72 32.38
C GLN A 11 5.90 -0.61 33.20
N ILE A 12 4.73 -0.17 32.76
CA ILE A 12 3.85 0.72 33.52
C ILE A 12 2.46 0.09 33.66
N LYS A 13 1.75 0.48 34.73
CA LYS A 13 0.31 0.28 34.81
C LYS A 13 -0.40 1.49 34.22
N TYR A 14 -1.55 1.28 33.60
CA TYR A 14 -2.37 2.36 33.08
C TYR A 14 -3.85 2.06 33.32
N LYS A 15 -4.72 3.04 33.02
CA LYS A 15 -6.17 2.84 33.05
C LYS A 15 -6.66 2.91 31.61
N PRO A 16 -7.09 1.79 30.98
CA PRO A 16 -7.67 1.83 29.64
C PRO A 16 -8.80 2.86 29.54
N ALA A 17 -8.78 3.67 28.48
CA ALA A 17 -9.91 4.52 28.15
C ALA A 17 -11.06 3.68 27.61
N ARG A 18 -12.29 4.13 27.85
CA ARG A 18 -13.45 3.58 27.16
C ARG A 18 -13.56 4.21 25.78
N VAL A 19 -13.99 3.42 24.81
CA VAL A 19 -14.37 3.95 23.51
C VAL A 19 -15.71 4.68 23.65
N VAL A 20 -15.81 5.89 23.10
CA VAL A 20 -17.03 6.69 23.03
C VAL A 20 -17.14 7.27 21.63
N GLY A 21 -18.20 6.91 20.90
CA GLY A 21 -18.42 7.38 19.54
C GLY A 21 -17.26 7.06 18.59
N GLY A 22 -16.63 5.90 18.76
CA GLY A 22 -15.48 5.48 17.97
C GLY A 22 -14.11 5.96 18.47
N TYR A 23 -14.03 6.79 19.52
CA TYR A 23 -12.76 7.37 20.00
C TYR A 23 -12.41 6.95 21.43
N THR A 24 -11.11 6.85 21.69
CA THR A 24 -10.55 6.75 23.04
C THR A 24 -9.92 8.06 23.50
N ASP A 25 -9.70 8.99 22.56
CA ASP A 25 -9.05 10.30 22.74
C ASP A 25 -7.64 10.18 23.34
N ARG A 26 -6.93 9.09 23.00
CA ARG A 26 -5.61 8.77 23.55
C ARG A 26 -4.63 8.21 22.53
N ILE A 27 -3.38 8.63 22.68
CA ILE A 27 -2.23 8.08 21.98
C ILE A 27 -1.31 7.40 23.00
N LEU A 28 -0.91 6.17 22.71
CA LEU A 28 0.21 5.52 23.39
C LEU A 28 1.52 6.01 22.76
N ARG A 29 2.39 6.62 23.58
CA ARG A 29 3.71 7.09 23.17
C ARG A 29 4.77 6.17 23.76
N VAL A 30 5.65 5.66 22.89
CA VAL A 30 6.78 4.81 23.29
C VAL A 30 8.05 5.34 22.65
N ASN A 31 9.04 5.69 23.49
CA ASN A 31 10.40 5.99 23.02
C ASN A 31 11.30 4.79 23.32
N LEU A 32 11.80 4.13 22.29
CA LEU A 32 12.61 2.91 22.42
C LEU A 32 14.05 3.19 22.89
N GLY A 33 14.57 4.40 22.64
CA GLY A 33 15.90 4.79 23.06
C GLY A 33 15.99 5.07 24.56
N THR A 34 15.00 5.79 25.11
CA THR A 34 14.92 6.08 26.56
C THR A 34 14.12 5.02 27.33
N ARG A 35 13.39 4.15 26.61
CA ARG A 35 12.39 3.21 27.15
C ARG A 35 11.23 3.91 27.85
N ASP A 36 10.95 5.16 27.53
CA ASP A 36 9.80 5.88 28.08
C ASP A 36 8.50 5.39 27.47
N ILE A 37 7.50 5.20 28.33
CA ILE A 37 6.13 4.82 27.97
C ILE A 37 5.21 5.84 28.61
N SER A 38 4.37 6.49 27.81
CA SER A 38 3.39 7.45 28.31
C SER A 38 2.07 7.39 27.55
N VAL A 39 1.02 7.85 28.20
CA VAL A 39 -0.33 7.94 27.63
C VAL A 39 -0.68 9.41 27.47
N GLN A 40 -0.80 9.86 26.24
CA GLN A 40 -1.14 11.23 25.90
C GLN A 40 -2.64 11.35 25.63
N GLY A 41 -3.30 12.30 26.30
CA GLY A 41 -4.67 12.69 25.95
C GLY A 41 -4.68 13.64 24.75
N LEU A 42 -5.66 13.48 23.87
CA LEU A 42 -5.84 14.34 22.71
C LEU A 42 -6.66 15.59 23.06
N PRO A 43 -6.30 16.77 22.52
CA PRO A 43 -7.16 17.95 22.59
C PRO A 43 -8.54 17.68 21.96
N PRO A 44 -9.63 18.28 22.47
CA PRO A 44 -10.98 18.00 21.98
C PRO A 44 -11.18 18.23 20.47
N ASP A 45 -10.53 19.25 19.89
CA ASP A 45 -10.65 19.62 18.47
C ASP A 45 -9.77 18.77 17.53
N PHE A 46 -8.89 17.93 18.08
CA PHE A 46 -7.93 17.17 17.30
C PHE A 46 -8.62 16.15 16.38
N LYS A 47 -9.63 15.44 16.90
CA LYS A 47 -10.41 14.48 16.11
C LYS A 47 -11.30 15.14 15.07
N ASP A 48 -11.79 16.36 15.33
CA ASP A 48 -12.62 17.08 14.37
C ASP A 48 -11.81 17.55 13.16
N LYS A 49 -10.53 17.90 13.37
CA LYS A 49 -9.61 18.33 12.30
C LYS A 49 -8.97 17.16 11.56
N TYR A 50 -8.52 16.14 12.28
CA TYR A 50 -7.67 15.09 11.74
C TYR A 50 -8.31 13.70 11.68
N ILE A 51 -9.55 13.56 12.17
CA ILE A 51 -10.42 12.38 12.08
C ILE A 51 -9.90 11.14 12.82
N GLY A 52 -8.67 10.70 12.59
CA GLY A 52 -8.12 9.43 13.06
C GLY A 52 -7.18 8.84 12.02
N GLY A 53 -6.78 7.58 12.22
CA GLY A 53 -6.05 6.81 11.22
C GLY A 53 -4.90 7.58 10.57
N ARG A 54 -4.94 7.73 9.25
CA ARG A 54 -3.94 8.48 8.47
C ARG A 54 -3.78 9.92 8.91
N GLY A 55 -4.86 10.61 9.30
CA GLY A 55 -4.77 12.01 9.72
C GLY A 55 -3.98 12.19 11.02
N TYR A 56 -4.10 11.25 11.96
CA TYR A 56 -3.28 11.25 13.18
C TYR A 56 -1.81 11.00 12.86
N ALA A 57 -1.50 10.05 11.99
CA ALA A 57 -0.13 9.80 11.54
C ALA A 57 0.48 11.05 10.87
N LEU A 58 -0.26 11.69 9.96
CA LEU A 58 0.18 12.91 9.27
C LEU A 58 0.46 14.05 10.24
N LYS A 59 -0.46 14.33 11.17
CA LYS A 59 -0.30 15.45 12.11
C LYS A 59 0.87 15.24 13.06
N ILE A 60 1.00 14.03 13.62
CA ILE A 60 2.14 13.69 14.49
C ILE A 60 3.47 13.88 13.75
N ILE A 61 3.57 13.39 12.50
CA ILE A 61 4.81 13.50 11.72
C ILE A 61 5.07 14.95 11.29
N TRP A 62 4.05 15.71 10.88
CA TRP A 62 4.21 17.13 10.54
C TRP A 62 4.80 17.93 11.70
N ASP A 63 4.28 17.70 12.91
CA ASP A 63 4.66 18.43 14.13
C ASP A 63 6.03 18.03 14.67
N GLU A 64 6.32 16.73 14.67
CA GLU A 64 7.40 16.17 15.50
C GLU A 64 8.60 15.68 14.66
N ALA A 65 8.41 15.30 13.39
CA ALA A 65 9.53 14.87 12.55
C ALA A 65 10.28 16.08 11.96
N GLY A 66 11.54 16.24 12.36
CA GLY A 66 12.41 17.30 11.85
C GLY A 66 12.67 17.19 10.34
N ARG A 67 13.16 18.28 9.72
CA ARG A 67 13.46 18.30 8.27
C ARG A 67 14.51 17.27 7.85
N GLU A 68 15.42 16.94 8.76
CA GLU A 68 16.51 15.99 8.54
C GLU A 68 16.15 14.55 8.96
N ALA A 69 14.91 14.31 9.41
CA ALA A 69 14.51 12.99 9.86
C ALA A 69 14.60 11.99 8.70
N ARG A 70 15.30 10.88 8.92
CA ARG A 70 15.43 9.80 7.96
C ARG A 70 14.69 8.57 8.47
N TYR A 71 14.47 7.60 7.60
CA TYR A 71 13.76 6.38 8.00
C TYR A 71 14.35 5.68 9.23
N ASP A 72 15.69 5.74 9.40
CA ASP A 72 16.48 5.11 10.46
C ASP A 72 16.77 6.04 11.65
N SER A 73 16.33 7.29 11.60
CA SER A 73 16.65 8.25 12.65
C SER A 73 15.77 8.07 13.90
N PRO A 74 16.29 8.42 15.10
CA PRO A 74 15.51 8.38 16.34
C PRO A 74 14.27 9.27 16.36
N ASP A 75 14.29 10.38 15.61
CA ASP A 75 13.20 11.36 15.51
C ASP A 75 12.15 11.03 14.44
N ASN A 76 12.41 10.07 13.54
CA ASN A 76 11.36 9.51 12.69
C ASN A 76 10.36 8.71 13.55
N ILE A 77 9.08 8.77 13.19
CA ILE A 77 7.98 8.29 14.01
C ILE A 77 7.22 7.21 13.26
N LEU A 78 7.18 6.01 13.85
CA LEU A 78 6.31 4.94 13.35
C LEU A 78 4.97 5.04 14.07
N VAL A 79 3.92 5.45 13.35
CA VAL A 79 2.58 5.62 13.89
C VAL A 79 1.68 4.49 13.40
N MET A 80 1.00 3.81 14.32
CA MET A 80 -0.08 2.86 14.04
C MET A 80 -1.37 3.43 14.59
N ALA A 81 -2.28 3.84 13.72
CA ALA A 81 -3.48 4.56 14.10
C ALA A 81 -4.73 3.90 13.52
N SER A 82 -5.72 3.67 14.38
CA SER A 82 -7.06 3.28 13.97
C SER A 82 -7.88 4.54 13.68
N GLY A 83 -8.79 4.47 12.72
CA GLY A 83 -9.80 5.53 12.55
C GLY A 83 -11.03 5.28 13.42
N PRO A 84 -11.93 6.27 13.56
CA PRO A 84 -13.12 6.19 14.42
C PRO A 84 -14.02 5.00 14.10
N LEU A 85 -14.05 4.54 12.84
CA LEU A 85 -15.02 3.56 12.37
C LEU A 85 -14.52 2.10 12.46
N GLY A 86 -13.29 1.89 12.96
CA GLY A 86 -12.76 0.56 13.20
C GLY A 86 -13.40 -0.15 14.40
N ASN A 87 -13.34 -1.49 14.47
CA ASN A 87 -13.91 -2.32 15.54
C ASN A 87 -15.46 -2.36 15.61
N GLU A 88 -16.13 -2.45 14.46
CA GLU A 88 -17.60 -2.52 14.40
C GLU A 88 -18.06 -3.70 13.52
N PRO A 89 -18.37 -4.87 14.11
CA PRO A 89 -18.84 -6.04 13.36
C PRO A 89 -20.19 -5.82 12.63
N GLY A 90 -20.96 -4.82 13.06
CA GLY A 90 -22.23 -4.43 12.45
C GLY A 90 -22.10 -3.77 11.07
N PHE A 91 -20.89 -3.45 10.61
CA PHE A 91 -20.62 -2.83 9.31
C PHE A 91 -19.44 -3.55 8.60
N PRO A 92 -19.50 -3.79 7.27
CA PRO A 92 -18.43 -4.51 6.58
C PRO A 92 -17.14 -3.66 6.45
N GLY A 93 -15.97 -4.27 6.66
CA GLY A 93 -14.68 -3.61 6.38
C GLY A 93 -14.06 -2.78 7.50
N THR A 94 -14.38 -3.07 8.76
CA THR A 94 -14.03 -2.25 9.95
C THR A 94 -12.80 -2.72 10.71
N GLY A 95 -11.98 -3.59 10.11
CA GLY A 95 -10.73 -4.08 10.72
C GLY A 95 -9.49 -3.29 10.34
N LYS A 96 -9.63 -2.13 9.68
CA LYS A 96 -8.49 -1.42 9.11
C LYS A 96 -7.82 -0.49 10.13
N PHE A 97 -6.50 -0.42 10.07
CA PHE A 97 -5.68 0.59 10.73
C PHE A 97 -4.57 1.04 9.77
N ILE A 98 -3.97 2.18 10.08
CA ILE A 98 -2.96 2.82 9.24
C ILE A 98 -1.60 2.73 9.92
N VAL A 99 -0.59 2.37 9.14
CA VAL A 99 0.82 2.50 9.54
C VAL A 99 1.43 3.65 8.75
N GLY A 100 1.92 4.69 9.41
CA GLY A 100 2.53 5.88 8.78
C GLY A 100 3.91 6.21 9.35
N THR A 101 4.82 6.71 8.50
CA THR A 101 6.22 7.04 8.83
C THR A 101 6.86 7.84 7.69
N ILE A 102 8.07 8.39 7.90
CA ILE A 102 8.99 8.71 6.79
C ILE A 102 9.56 7.40 6.23
N SER A 103 9.47 7.23 4.91
CA SER A 103 9.79 6.00 4.19
C SER A 103 11.29 5.86 3.91
N PRO A 104 11.89 4.67 4.04
CA PRO A 104 13.21 4.37 3.49
C PRO A 104 13.24 4.35 1.95
N LEU A 105 12.11 4.11 1.31
CA LEU A 105 12.05 3.89 -0.13
C LEU A 105 11.91 5.24 -0.86
N THR A 106 11.01 6.08 -0.36
CA THR A 106 10.68 7.37 -0.99
C THR A 106 11.33 8.59 -0.35
N ASP A 107 11.92 8.42 0.84
CA ASP A 107 12.50 9.48 1.66
C ASP A 107 11.49 10.58 2.05
N THR A 108 10.18 10.29 1.97
CA THR A 108 9.08 11.15 2.41
C THR A 108 8.00 10.33 3.12
N PHE A 109 6.92 10.96 3.53
CA PHE A 109 5.80 10.29 4.20
C PHE A 109 5.19 9.17 3.34
N ILE A 110 5.02 8.01 3.97
CA ILE A 110 4.24 6.88 3.47
C ILE A 110 3.18 6.51 4.51
N ASP A 111 2.03 6.05 4.05
CA ASP A 111 1.13 5.25 4.87
C ASP A 111 0.58 4.02 4.15
N SER A 112 0.34 2.96 4.92
CA SER A 112 -0.27 1.71 4.48
C SER A 112 -1.55 1.40 5.25
N ASN A 113 -2.61 1.02 4.54
CA ASN A 113 -3.89 0.60 5.10
C ASN A 113 -3.95 -0.94 5.24
N VAL A 114 -3.87 -1.42 6.48
CA VAL A 114 -3.75 -2.84 6.81
C VAL A 114 -4.98 -3.32 7.59
N GLY A 115 -5.43 -4.54 7.31
CA GLY A 115 -6.58 -5.16 7.99
C GLY A 115 -6.18 -6.06 9.15
N GLY A 116 -7.16 -6.76 9.71
CA GLY A 116 -6.94 -7.72 10.80
C GLY A 116 -7.49 -7.22 12.13
N HIS A 117 -6.97 -7.78 13.20
CA HIS A 117 -7.50 -7.59 14.56
C HIS A 117 -6.63 -6.65 15.42
N PHE A 118 -5.42 -6.31 14.98
CA PHE A 118 -4.50 -5.46 15.74
C PHE A 118 -5.09 -4.09 16.05
N GLY A 119 -5.51 -3.33 15.02
CA GLY A 119 -6.15 -2.02 15.19
C GLY A 119 -7.39 -2.05 16.11
N PRO A 120 -8.37 -2.96 15.87
CA PRO A 120 -9.51 -3.14 16.77
C PRO A 120 -9.15 -3.46 18.22
N LEU A 121 -8.18 -4.35 18.45
CA LEU A 121 -7.76 -4.72 19.82
C LEU A 121 -6.98 -3.58 20.49
N LEU A 122 -6.17 -2.82 19.77
CA LEU A 122 -5.50 -1.61 20.28
C LEU A 122 -6.51 -0.55 20.73
N LYS A 123 -7.58 -0.37 19.96
CA LYS A 123 -8.70 0.49 20.34
C LYS A 123 -9.38 0.01 21.63
N LEU A 124 -9.67 -1.29 21.74
CA LEU A 124 -10.25 -1.86 22.97
C LEU A 124 -9.29 -1.79 24.17
N ALA A 125 -7.98 -1.83 23.94
CA ALA A 125 -6.97 -1.59 24.97
C ALA A 125 -6.90 -0.10 25.39
N GLY A 126 -7.64 0.79 24.73
CA GLY A 126 -7.85 2.18 25.14
C GLY A 126 -7.02 3.22 24.40
N PHE A 127 -6.62 2.94 23.14
CA PHE A 127 -5.80 3.82 22.32
C PHE A 127 -6.32 3.96 20.89
N ASP A 128 -6.35 5.20 20.38
CA ASP A 128 -6.67 5.49 18.98
C ASP A 128 -5.43 5.34 18.11
N ALA A 129 -4.25 5.61 18.68
CA ALA A 129 -2.97 5.40 18.02
C ALA A 129 -1.86 4.98 18.98
N LEU A 130 -0.84 4.35 18.42
CA LEU A 130 0.46 4.08 19.00
C LEU A 130 1.51 4.82 18.17
N ALA A 131 2.33 5.66 18.78
CA ALA A 131 3.44 6.35 18.11
C ALA A 131 4.77 5.97 18.76
N VAL A 132 5.69 5.47 17.94
CA VAL A 132 6.98 4.93 18.37
C VAL A 132 8.13 5.79 17.85
N THR A 133 8.95 6.29 18.77
CA THR A 133 10.18 7.07 18.50
C THR A 133 11.40 6.40 19.12
N GLY A 134 12.58 6.98 18.91
CA GLY A 134 13.85 6.43 19.37
C GLY A 134 14.28 5.19 18.60
N VAL A 135 15.42 4.63 19.02
CA VAL A 135 16.00 3.39 18.50
C VAL A 135 16.50 2.59 19.69
N SER A 136 16.06 1.34 19.81
CA SER A 136 16.56 0.41 20.82
C SER A 136 17.95 -0.11 20.44
N ARG A 137 18.81 -0.36 21.44
CA ARG A 137 20.14 -0.98 21.24
C ARG A 137 20.09 -2.49 21.06
N GLU A 138 18.96 -3.10 21.40
CA GLU A 138 18.69 -4.53 21.28
C GLU A 138 17.31 -4.74 20.65
N ASP A 139 17.07 -5.91 20.08
CA ASP A 139 15.75 -6.25 19.55
C ASP A 139 14.72 -6.34 20.69
N VAL A 140 13.63 -5.60 20.57
CA VAL A 140 12.57 -5.52 21.58
C VAL A 140 11.19 -5.82 21.01
N VAL A 141 10.25 -6.12 21.90
CA VAL A 141 8.82 -6.16 21.61
C VAL A 141 8.06 -5.23 22.54
N ILE A 142 7.01 -4.58 22.02
CA ILE A 142 6.07 -3.81 22.84
C ILE A 142 4.89 -4.70 23.20
N LEU A 143 4.50 -4.70 24.48
CA LEU A 143 3.39 -5.46 25.01
C LEU A 143 2.31 -4.50 25.50
N VAL A 144 1.11 -4.57 24.92
CA VAL A 144 -0.06 -3.81 25.35
C VAL A 144 -1.13 -4.78 25.84
N ASP A 145 -1.27 -4.92 27.16
CA ASP A 145 -2.27 -5.80 27.76
C ASP A 145 -3.38 -4.98 28.41
N GLY A 146 -4.52 -4.85 27.72
CA GLY A 146 -5.69 -4.14 28.20
C GLY A 146 -6.42 -4.86 29.34
N ASP A 147 -6.27 -6.18 29.45
CA ASP A 147 -6.91 -6.99 30.49
C ASP A 147 -6.13 -6.86 31.82
N ALA A 148 -4.81 -7.01 31.75
CA ALA A 148 -3.90 -6.80 32.88
C ALA A 148 -3.64 -5.32 33.19
N ARG A 149 -4.02 -4.42 32.26
CA ARG A 149 -3.83 -2.97 32.34
C ARG A 149 -2.36 -2.57 32.45
N THR A 150 -1.52 -3.23 31.67
CA THR A 150 -0.07 -3.03 31.64
C THR A 150 0.41 -2.72 30.23
N ILE A 151 1.43 -1.87 30.14
CA ILE A 151 2.16 -1.62 28.89
C ILE A 151 3.63 -1.80 29.19
N GLY A 152 4.32 -2.57 28.36
CA GLY A 152 5.72 -2.88 28.56
C GLY A 152 6.55 -2.88 27.28
N ILE A 153 7.85 -2.78 27.49
CA ILE A 153 8.90 -3.08 26.51
C ILE A 153 9.66 -4.27 27.07
N ALA A 154 9.78 -5.33 26.27
CA ALA A 154 10.50 -6.55 26.64
C ALA A 154 11.60 -6.84 25.62
N ALA A 155 12.64 -7.55 26.04
CA ALA A 155 13.60 -8.12 25.10
C ALA A 155 12.85 -9.06 24.14
N ALA A 156 13.14 -8.96 22.84
CA ALA A 156 12.52 -9.85 21.87
C ALA A 156 13.00 -11.29 22.13
N PRO A 157 12.09 -12.29 22.13
CA PRO A 157 12.51 -13.67 22.27
C PRO A 157 13.39 -14.09 21.09
N VAL A 158 14.30 -15.01 21.36
CA VAL A 158 15.14 -15.68 20.36
C VAL A 158 14.66 -17.13 20.24
N TYR A 159 14.47 -17.58 19.00
CA TYR A 159 13.99 -18.91 18.69
C TYR A 159 15.06 -19.68 17.93
N ASP A 160 14.67 -20.57 17.02
CA ASP A 160 15.56 -21.14 16.03
C ASP A 160 15.70 -20.20 14.82
N LYS A 161 16.79 -20.37 14.05
CA LYS A 161 17.10 -19.54 12.87
C LYS A 161 15.93 -19.44 11.89
N LYS A 162 15.24 -20.54 11.59
CA LYS A 162 14.14 -20.59 10.61
C LYS A 162 12.94 -19.76 11.08
N THR A 163 12.62 -19.82 12.37
CA THR A 163 11.59 -18.96 12.99
C THR A 163 12.02 -17.50 13.02
N ASP A 164 13.28 -17.24 13.36
CA ASP A 164 13.79 -15.90 13.59
C ASP A 164 13.98 -15.06 12.30
N GLU A 165 14.22 -15.71 11.17
CA GLU A 165 14.28 -15.06 9.86
C GLU A 165 12.90 -14.61 9.36
N GLY A 166 11.85 -15.30 9.80
CA GLY A 166 10.47 -15.13 9.34
C GLY A 166 9.67 -14.05 10.08
N ALA A 167 8.84 -13.29 9.38
CA ALA A 167 7.83 -12.39 9.94
C ALA A 167 6.62 -13.18 10.44
N LEU A 168 6.16 -14.17 9.65
CA LEU A 168 5.00 -14.99 9.97
C LEU A 168 5.35 -16.00 11.07
N SER A 169 6.42 -16.78 10.86
CA SER A 169 6.85 -17.79 11.83
C SER A 169 7.17 -17.18 13.21
N PHE A 170 7.92 -16.06 13.25
CA PHE A 170 8.17 -15.33 14.49
C PHE A 170 6.88 -14.84 15.15
N GLY A 171 5.97 -14.21 14.38
CA GLY A 171 4.71 -13.69 14.92
C GLY A 171 3.77 -14.77 15.44
N GLN A 172 3.71 -15.93 14.77
CA GLN A 172 2.98 -17.10 15.24
C GLN A 172 3.52 -17.57 16.59
N ARG A 173 4.84 -17.74 16.71
CA ARG A 173 5.43 -18.20 17.95
C ARG A 173 5.25 -17.18 19.08
N LEU A 174 5.44 -15.90 18.77
CA LEU A 174 5.26 -14.80 19.71
C LEU A 174 3.83 -14.76 20.28
N LEU A 175 2.80 -14.90 19.43
CA LEU A 175 1.41 -14.93 19.86
C LEU A 175 1.08 -16.14 20.74
N ARG A 176 1.61 -17.31 20.38
CA ARG A 176 1.40 -18.56 21.12
C ARG A 176 2.04 -18.51 22.51
N ASP A 177 3.31 -18.11 22.59
CA ASP A 177 4.05 -18.03 23.84
C ASP A 177 3.46 -16.97 24.78
N SER A 178 2.93 -15.88 24.22
CA SER A 178 2.26 -14.83 25.00
C SER A 178 0.97 -15.28 25.67
N ASN A 179 0.44 -16.45 25.32
CA ASN A 179 -0.84 -16.96 25.80
C ASN A 179 -0.73 -18.42 26.30
N GLY A 180 0.37 -18.74 26.99
CA GLY A 180 0.54 -20.04 27.64
C GLY A 180 0.54 -21.23 26.67
N GLY A 181 1.02 -21.03 25.43
CA GLY A 181 1.13 -22.09 24.44
C GLY A 181 -0.08 -22.26 23.53
N GLU A 182 -1.10 -21.40 23.63
CA GLU A 182 -2.34 -21.48 22.84
C GLU A 182 -2.60 -20.21 22.02
N TYR A 183 -3.32 -20.33 20.90
CA TYR A 183 -3.77 -19.15 20.14
C TYR A 183 -5.09 -18.59 20.69
N SER A 184 -5.26 -17.27 20.62
CA SER A 184 -6.48 -16.59 21.06
C SER A 184 -6.87 -15.44 20.13
N ASP A 185 -8.18 -15.22 19.96
CA ASP A 185 -8.74 -14.07 19.25
C ASP A 185 -8.87 -12.81 20.15
N SER A 186 -8.40 -12.88 21.39
CA SER A 186 -8.13 -11.72 22.24
C SER A 186 -6.75 -11.11 21.98
N LEU A 187 -5.92 -11.75 21.14
CA LEU A 187 -4.57 -11.32 20.80
C LEU A 187 -4.43 -11.04 19.31
N ALA A 188 -3.60 -10.04 19.02
CA ALA A 188 -3.05 -9.81 17.70
C ALA A 188 -1.63 -9.27 17.86
N ALA A 189 -0.83 -9.44 16.81
CA ALA A 189 0.52 -8.91 16.78
C ALA A 189 0.77 -8.19 15.46
N VAL A 190 1.72 -7.26 15.49
CA VAL A 190 2.41 -6.82 14.28
C VAL A 190 3.88 -7.21 14.34
N THR A 191 4.45 -7.69 13.25
CA THR A 191 5.86 -8.12 13.16
C THR A 191 6.47 -7.74 11.81
N ALA A 192 7.80 -7.76 11.73
CA ALA A 192 8.55 -7.60 10.49
C ALA A 192 9.68 -8.64 10.43
N GLY A 193 9.92 -9.20 9.24
CA GLY A 193 10.90 -10.27 9.01
C GLY A 193 12.31 -9.76 8.77
N GLN A 194 13.26 -10.67 8.51
CA GLN A 194 14.67 -10.32 8.29
C GLN A 194 14.88 -9.42 7.06
N GLY A 195 14.06 -9.55 6.02
CA GLY A 195 14.16 -8.71 4.84
C GLY A 195 13.93 -7.23 5.12
N ALA A 196 13.16 -6.90 6.16
CA ALA A 196 13.05 -5.53 6.63
C ALA A 196 14.33 -4.97 7.27
N CYS A 197 15.31 -5.79 7.65
CA CYS A 197 16.61 -5.30 8.09
C CYS A 197 17.50 -4.84 6.92
N ASN A 198 17.27 -5.36 5.71
CA ASN A 198 18.21 -5.27 4.60
C ASN A 198 17.62 -4.61 3.34
N ALA A 199 16.30 -4.66 3.15
CA ALA A 199 15.60 -4.05 2.04
C ALA A 199 14.87 -2.76 2.46
N ARG A 200 14.75 -1.80 1.53
CA ARG A 200 13.98 -0.55 1.70
C ARG A 200 12.48 -0.75 1.53
N PHE A 201 12.04 -1.87 0.97
CA PHE A 201 10.63 -2.23 0.81
C PHE A 201 10.20 -3.32 1.79
N GLY A 202 10.79 -3.35 2.99
CA GLY A 202 10.37 -4.25 4.07
C GLY A 202 9.01 -3.85 4.64
N VAL A 203 8.15 -4.83 4.96
CA VAL A 203 6.75 -4.59 5.34
C VAL A 203 6.41 -5.13 6.73
N ILE A 204 5.37 -4.53 7.34
CA ILE A 204 4.79 -5.00 8.60
C ILE A 204 3.65 -5.97 8.31
N HIS A 205 3.62 -7.08 9.04
CA HIS A 205 2.56 -8.07 9.03
C HIS A 205 1.67 -7.89 10.26
N SER A 206 0.36 -7.83 10.10
CA SER A 206 -0.65 -7.84 11.15
C SER A 206 -1.26 -9.23 11.27
N LEU A 207 -0.87 -9.94 12.33
CA LEU A 207 -1.22 -11.33 12.59
C LEU A 207 -2.39 -11.46 13.57
N PHE A 208 -3.30 -12.39 13.28
CA PHE A 208 -4.44 -12.68 14.14
C PHE A 208 -4.87 -14.14 14.01
N PHE A 209 -5.48 -14.68 15.06
CA PHE A 209 -6.02 -16.04 15.05
C PHE A 209 -7.39 -16.09 14.39
N ASP A 210 -7.52 -16.86 13.31
CA ASP A 210 -8.80 -17.15 12.67
C ASP A 210 -9.40 -18.44 13.23
N LYS A 211 -10.38 -18.28 14.12
CA LYS A 211 -11.10 -19.39 14.75
C LYS A 211 -11.81 -20.33 13.75
N LYS A 212 -12.17 -19.88 12.56
CA LYS A 212 -12.82 -20.76 11.57
C LYS A 212 -11.81 -21.67 10.89
N ARG A 213 -10.61 -21.14 10.62
CA ARG A 213 -9.52 -21.88 9.96
C ARG A 213 -8.57 -22.57 10.93
N GLN A 214 -8.66 -22.27 12.22
CA GLN A 214 -7.77 -22.79 13.27
C GLN A 214 -6.28 -22.51 12.97
N ARG A 215 -5.97 -21.36 12.37
CA ARG A 215 -4.61 -20.91 12.06
C ARG A 215 -4.45 -19.42 12.28
N ILE A 216 -3.19 -18.98 12.36
CA ILE A 216 -2.86 -17.56 12.27
C ILE A 216 -2.99 -17.12 10.82
N ARG A 217 -3.58 -15.94 10.64
CA ARG A 217 -3.70 -15.24 9.37
C ARG A 217 -2.94 -13.93 9.41
N SER A 218 -2.58 -13.43 8.24
CA SER A 218 -1.80 -12.20 8.11
C SER A 218 -2.41 -11.21 7.12
N LYS A 219 -2.14 -9.93 7.38
CA LYS A 219 -2.42 -8.80 6.50
C LYS A 219 -1.25 -7.83 6.52
N GLN A 220 -0.95 -7.21 5.39
CA GLN A 220 0.30 -6.48 5.20
C GLN A 220 0.06 -4.97 5.19
N ALA A 221 0.92 -4.24 5.91
CA ALA A 221 1.18 -2.83 5.64
C ALA A 221 2.20 -2.76 4.48
N GLY A 222 1.69 -3.06 3.29
CA GLY A 222 2.47 -3.72 2.24
C GLY A 222 3.42 -2.85 1.42
N ARG A 223 3.47 -1.53 1.58
CA ARG A 223 4.28 -0.67 0.69
C ARG A 223 5.09 0.39 1.42
N GLY A 224 6.19 0.80 0.76
CA GLY A 224 7.05 1.91 1.15
C GLY A 224 7.87 1.72 2.42
N GLY A 225 8.14 0.47 2.82
CA GLY A 225 9.22 0.20 3.78
C GLY A 225 8.87 0.40 5.25
N THR A 226 7.58 0.31 5.63
CA THR A 226 7.17 0.49 7.04
C THR A 226 7.79 -0.56 7.97
N GLY A 227 7.99 -1.79 7.49
CA GLY A 227 8.66 -2.85 8.23
C GLY A 227 10.14 -2.54 8.43
N THR A 228 10.79 -1.95 7.42
CA THR A 228 12.19 -1.51 7.52
C THR A 228 12.38 -0.46 8.59
N VAL A 229 11.45 0.51 8.70
CA VAL A 229 11.47 1.47 9.82
C VAL A 229 11.31 0.76 11.16
N MET A 230 10.38 -0.19 11.25
CA MET A 230 10.15 -0.97 12.46
C MET A 230 11.44 -1.68 12.92
N ARG A 231 12.13 -2.37 12.00
CA ARG A 231 13.40 -3.06 12.30
C ARG A 231 14.56 -2.09 12.56
N ALA A 232 14.66 -0.97 11.84
CA ALA A 232 15.69 0.05 12.07
C ALA A 232 15.62 0.67 13.48
N LYS A 233 14.44 0.64 14.10
CA LYS A 233 14.25 1.06 15.50
C LYS A 233 14.58 -0.02 16.54
N GLY A 234 14.99 -1.22 16.11
CA GLY A 234 15.16 -2.39 16.97
C GLY A 234 13.84 -2.99 17.44
N LEU A 235 12.70 -2.64 16.80
CA LEU A 235 11.39 -3.17 17.18
C LEU A 235 11.07 -4.39 16.33
N ARG A 236 10.92 -5.55 16.95
CA ARG A 236 10.65 -6.81 16.25
C ARG A 236 9.18 -7.16 16.20
N GLY A 237 8.42 -6.74 17.21
CA GLY A 237 7.00 -7.01 17.30
C GLY A 237 6.26 -6.09 18.27
N ILE A 238 4.95 -6.00 18.08
CA ILE A 238 4.03 -5.37 19.03
C ILE A 238 2.87 -6.33 19.24
N ILE A 239 2.59 -6.67 20.49
CA ILE A 239 1.47 -7.54 20.85
C ILE A 239 0.42 -6.70 21.55
N VAL A 240 -0.83 -6.92 21.16
CA VAL A 240 -1.97 -6.31 21.84
C VAL A 240 -2.95 -7.37 22.32
N ARG A 241 -3.38 -7.24 23.58
CA ARG A 241 -4.41 -8.06 24.20
C ARG A 241 -5.61 -7.24 24.63
N SER A 242 -6.80 -7.72 24.30
CA SER A 242 -8.04 -7.31 24.95
C SER A 242 -9.10 -8.42 24.84
N SER A 243 -9.64 -8.84 25.99
CA SER A 243 -10.75 -9.77 26.10
C SER A 243 -12.14 -9.10 26.01
N LEU A 244 -12.19 -7.76 25.98
CA LEU A 244 -13.45 -7.02 25.83
C LEU A 244 -14.24 -7.47 24.60
N SER A 245 -15.56 -7.43 24.74
CA SER A 245 -16.49 -7.74 23.65
C SER A 245 -16.20 -6.88 22.43
N LYS A 246 -16.11 -7.53 21.27
CA LYS A 246 -16.05 -6.87 19.97
C LYS A 246 -17.44 -6.38 19.54
N ALA A 247 -18.51 -7.02 20.03
CA ALA A 247 -19.87 -6.52 19.86
C ALA A 247 -20.03 -5.21 20.62
N ASP A 248 -20.51 -4.18 19.93
CA ASP A 248 -20.61 -2.78 20.39
C ASP A 248 -19.25 -2.18 20.84
N GLY A 249 -18.12 -2.76 20.43
CA GLY A 249 -16.77 -2.34 20.85
C GLY A 249 -16.34 -0.97 20.33
N ASN A 250 -16.98 -0.48 19.25
CA ASN A 250 -16.84 0.89 18.77
C ASN A 250 -17.63 1.90 19.63
N ASN A 251 -18.66 1.43 20.34
CA ASN A 251 -19.55 2.22 21.17
C ASN A 251 -20.10 3.48 20.46
N ALA A 252 -20.70 3.27 19.30
CA ALA A 252 -21.37 4.29 18.50
C ALA A 252 -22.48 5.03 19.27
N VAL A 253 -22.65 6.32 18.97
CA VAL A 253 -23.70 7.18 19.55
C VAL A 253 -25.10 6.67 19.18
N ASP A 254 -25.32 6.33 17.90
CA ASP A 254 -26.55 5.73 17.38
C ASP A 254 -26.27 4.31 16.84
N ARG A 255 -26.40 3.31 17.72
CA ARG A 255 -26.22 1.90 17.35
C ARG A 255 -27.24 1.42 16.32
N GLN A 256 -28.45 1.98 16.30
CA GLN A 256 -29.48 1.57 15.35
C GLN A 256 -29.13 2.06 13.95
N GLY A 257 -28.69 3.32 13.82
CA GLY A 257 -28.20 3.90 12.58
C GLY A 257 -27.03 3.11 11.98
N VAL A 258 -26.05 2.71 12.81
CA VAL A 258 -24.95 1.83 12.38
C VAL A 258 -25.46 0.51 11.82
N ARG A 259 -26.36 -0.17 12.53
CA ARG A 259 -26.94 -1.45 12.09
C ARG A 259 -27.73 -1.32 10.79
N GLN A 260 -28.49 -0.24 10.63
CA GLN A 260 -29.23 0.06 9.41
C GLN A 260 -28.29 0.29 8.22
N ALA A 261 -27.30 1.16 8.36
CA ALA A 261 -26.32 1.45 7.31
C ALA A 261 -25.53 0.19 6.91
N GLY A 262 -25.06 -0.58 7.89
CA GLY A 262 -24.33 -1.83 7.63
C GLY A 262 -25.21 -2.90 6.99
N SER A 263 -26.48 -3.03 7.40
CA SER A 263 -27.44 -3.95 6.78
C SER A 263 -27.71 -3.60 5.31
N GLN A 264 -27.88 -2.30 5.00
CA GLN A 264 -28.08 -1.84 3.63
C GLN A 264 -26.85 -2.14 2.77
N LEU A 265 -25.64 -1.79 3.23
CA LEU A 265 -24.43 -2.05 2.46
C LEU A 265 -24.19 -3.56 2.28
N ARG A 266 -24.45 -4.39 3.30
CA ARG A 266 -24.38 -5.86 3.16
C ARG A 266 -25.30 -6.40 2.07
N LYS A 267 -26.52 -5.86 1.95
CA LYS A 267 -27.47 -6.24 0.88
C LYS A 267 -26.94 -5.86 -0.50
N VAL A 268 -26.35 -4.67 -0.64
CA VAL A 268 -25.69 -4.24 -1.88
C VAL A 268 -24.57 -5.23 -2.24
N ILE A 269 -23.67 -5.52 -1.29
CA ILE A 269 -22.55 -6.45 -1.51
C ILE A 269 -23.04 -7.83 -1.94
N ALA A 270 -23.97 -8.42 -1.18
CA ALA A 270 -24.46 -9.78 -1.43
C ALA A 270 -25.18 -9.91 -2.78
N LYS A 271 -25.83 -8.83 -3.25
CA LYS A 271 -26.53 -8.82 -4.54
C LYS A 271 -25.59 -8.52 -5.71
N SER A 272 -24.66 -7.57 -5.53
CA SER A 272 -23.87 -7.03 -6.63
C SER A 272 -22.57 -7.78 -6.87
N ASP A 273 -21.83 -8.18 -5.83
CA ASP A 273 -20.51 -8.81 -5.97
C ASP A 273 -20.54 -10.06 -6.88
N PRO A 274 -21.49 -11.01 -6.73
CA PRO A 274 -21.52 -12.21 -7.58
C PRO A 274 -21.76 -11.96 -9.06
N ALA A 275 -22.32 -10.80 -9.42
CA ALA A 275 -22.59 -10.38 -10.80
C ALA A 275 -21.54 -9.39 -11.35
N GLN A 276 -20.54 -9.02 -10.54
CA GLN A 276 -19.47 -8.10 -10.90
C GLN A 276 -18.12 -8.82 -10.83
N LEU A 277 -17.27 -8.49 -9.86
CA LEU A 277 -15.93 -9.07 -9.71
C LEU A 277 -15.92 -10.38 -8.91
N HIS A 278 -17.03 -10.72 -8.24
CA HIS A 278 -17.18 -11.94 -7.43
C HIS A 278 -16.02 -12.15 -6.44
N LEU A 279 -15.59 -11.06 -5.80
CA LEU A 279 -14.43 -11.01 -4.91
C LEU A 279 -14.58 -11.98 -3.73
N SER A 280 -15.81 -12.26 -3.30
CA SER A 280 -16.08 -13.25 -2.25
C SER A 280 -15.59 -14.66 -2.59
N ALA A 281 -15.66 -15.04 -3.87
CA ALA A 281 -15.17 -16.33 -4.37
C ALA A 281 -13.72 -16.23 -4.89
N TRP A 282 -13.42 -15.22 -5.69
CA TRP A 282 -12.17 -15.14 -6.47
C TRP A 282 -11.06 -14.33 -5.78
N GLY A 283 -11.39 -13.58 -4.73
CA GLY A 283 -10.50 -12.54 -4.23
C GLY A 283 -10.20 -11.51 -5.32
N THR A 284 -9.12 -10.75 -5.14
CA THR A 284 -8.74 -9.73 -6.14
C THR A 284 -8.14 -10.34 -7.40
N THR A 285 -7.73 -11.61 -7.40
CA THR A 285 -7.12 -12.30 -8.57
C THR A 285 -7.98 -12.27 -9.84
N VAL A 286 -9.30 -12.03 -9.72
CA VAL A 286 -10.20 -11.79 -10.86
C VAL A 286 -9.70 -10.69 -11.79
N LEU A 287 -9.02 -9.68 -11.22
CA LEU A 287 -8.54 -8.55 -11.98
C LEU A 287 -7.52 -8.96 -13.05
N SER A 288 -6.78 -10.07 -12.89
CA SER A 288 -5.79 -10.52 -13.88
C SER A 288 -6.40 -10.72 -15.27
N GLU A 289 -7.57 -11.35 -15.35
CA GLU A 289 -8.25 -11.59 -16.63
C GLU A 289 -8.76 -10.30 -17.27
N TYR A 290 -9.34 -9.40 -16.46
CA TYR A 290 -9.78 -8.10 -16.95
C TYR A 290 -8.59 -7.27 -17.43
N MET A 291 -7.53 -7.19 -16.63
CA MET A 291 -6.38 -6.36 -16.98
C MET A 291 -5.70 -6.88 -18.25
N ASP A 292 -5.61 -8.21 -18.41
CA ASP A 292 -5.00 -8.81 -19.60
C ASP A 292 -5.86 -8.57 -20.85
N LYS A 293 -7.19 -8.76 -20.75
CA LYS A 293 -8.15 -8.51 -21.84
C LYS A 293 -8.07 -7.08 -22.38
N PHE A 294 -7.82 -6.10 -21.52
CA PHE A 294 -7.73 -4.68 -21.91
C PHE A 294 -6.28 -4.22 -22.18
N HIS A 295 -5.33 -5.15 -22.31
CA HIS A 295 -3.90 -4.84 -22.51
C HIS A 295 -3.30 -3.91 -21.45
N ILE A 296 -3.73 -4.07 -20.19
CA ILE A 296 -3.27 -3.28 -19.05
C ILE A 296 -2.65 -4.13 -17.93
N PHE A 297 -2.37 -5.41 -18.19
CA PHE A 297 -1.70 -6.34 -17.27
C PHE A 297 -0.17 -6.34 -17.48
N PRO A 298 0.64 -6.05 -16.45
CA PRO A 298 2.08 -5.87 -16.65
C PRO A 298 2.80 -7.19 -16.97
N VAL A 299 3.48 -7.22 -18.11
CA VAL A 299 4.32 -8.36 -18.54
C VAL A 299 5.72 -7.86 -18.86
N ASN A 300 6.74 -8.55 -18.33
CA ASN A 300 8.17 -8.27 -18.55
C ASN A 300 8.55 -6.81 -18.28
N ASN A 301 8.55 -6.38 -17.01
CA ASN A 301 8.79 -5.00 -16.60
C ASN A 301 7.92 -3.99 -17.37
N TYR A 302 6.63 -4.30 -17.40
CA TYR A 302 5.60 -3.52 -18.08
C TYR A 302 5.75 -3.42 -19.60
N GLN A 303 6.75 -4.02 -20.26
CA GLN A 303 6.96 -3.94 -21.71
C GLN A 303 5.67 -4.18 -22.50
N TYR A 304 4.88 -5.15 -22.05
CA TYR A 304 3.60 -5.51 -22.66
C TYR A 304 2.47 -5.45 -21.62
N GLY A 305 1.25 -5.32 -22.16
CA GLY A 305 -0.01 -5.31 -21.40
C GLY A 305 -0.78 -6.64 -21.39
N HIS A 306 -0.24 -7.65 -22.08
CA HIS A 306 -0.88 -8.94 -22.32
C HIS A 306 0.18 -10.02 -22.59
N SER A 307 -0.15 -11.28 -22.31
CA SER A 307 0.61 -12.46 -22.72
C SER A 307 -0.33 -13.61 -23.11
N PRO A 308 -0.02 -14.41 -24.14
CA PRO A 308 -0.75 -15.65 -24.43
C PRO A 308 -0.80 -16.61 -23.23
N ASP A 309 0.21 -16.56 -22.36
CA ASP A 309 0.31 -17.40 -21.16
C ASP A 309 -0.46 -16.87 -19.94
N SER A 310 -1.00 -15.64 -19.97
CA SER A 310 -1.66 -14.99 -18.82
C SER A 310 -2.79 -15.83 -18.22
N SER A 311 -3.51 -16.57 -19.06
CA SER A 311 -4.63 -17.43 -18.63
C SER A 311 -4.24 -18.50 -17.59
N ARG A 312 -2.96 -18.86 -17.51
CA ARG A 312 -2.42 -19.83 -16.54
C ARG A 312 -2.42 -19.31 -15.09
N ILE A 313 -2.56 -18.00 -14.91
CA ILE A 313 -2.56 -17.31 -13.61
C ILE A 313 -3.83 -16.46 -13.43
N PHE A 314 -4.94 -16.87 -14.04
CA PHE A 314 -6.26 -16.26 -13.80
C PHE A 314 -6.94 -16.84 -12.54
N ALA A 315 -7.94 -16.12 -12.04
CA ALA A 315 -8.61 -16.43 -10.79
C ALA A 315 -9.18 -17.85 -10.68
N SER A 316 -9.72 -18.38 -11.78
CA SER A 316 -10.27 -19.74 -11.83
C SER A 316 -9.22 -20.79 -11.46
N VAL A 317 -7.97 -20.60 -11.88
CA VAL A 317 -6.85 -21.50 -11.55
C VAL A 317 -6.62 -21.54 -10.05
N PHE A 318 -6.60 -20.38 -9.39
CA PHE A 318 -6.40 -20.32 -7.94
C PHE A 318 -7.58 -20.85 -7.15
N LEU A 319 -8.81 -20.51 -7.58
CA LEU A 319 -10.03 -21.01 -6.98
C LEU A 319 -10.10 -22.54 -7.02
N ASP A 320 -9.72 -23.15 -8.14
CA ASP A 320 -9.85 -24.60 -8.31
C ASP A 320 -8.73 -25.39 -7.65
N ARG A 321 -7.50 -24.84 -7.60
CA ARG A 321 -6.32 -25.56 -7.12
C ARG A 321 -5.95 -25.27 -5.67
N TYR A 322 -6.23 -24.07 -5.16
CA TYR A 322 -5.64 -23.60 -3.90
C TYR A 322 -6.65 -23.06 -2.89
N PHE A 323 -7.67 -22.31 -3.30
CA PHE A 323 -8.56 -21.65 -2.36
C PHE A 323 -9.61 -22.60 -1.76
N SER A 324 -9.81 -22.48 -0.45
CA SER A 324 -10.91 -23.18 0.22
C SER A 324 -12.25 -22.51 -0.10
N LYS A 325 -13.19 -23.29 -0.64
CA LYS A 325 -14.45 -22.79 -1.24
C LYS A 325 -15.56 -22.47 -0.23
N ASN A 326 -15.47 -22.96 1.00
CA ASN A 326 -16.58 -22.94 1.97
C ASN A 326 -16.35 -22.00 3.17
N ILE A 327 -15.25 -21.27 3.21
CA ILE A 327 -14.89 -20.42 4.35
C ILE A 327 -14.88 -18.95 3.90
N PRO A 328 -15.77 -18.09 4.42
CA PRO A 328 -15.77 -16.68 4.08
C PRO A 328 -14.56 -15.98 4.73
N ASP A 329 -13.65 -15.50 3.89
CA ASP A 329 -12.41 -14.86 4.31
C ASP A 329 -12.49 -13.34 4.48
N GLY A 330 -13.11 -12.91 5.58
CA GLY A 330 -13.07 -11.51 5.99
C GLY A 330 -11.73 -11.13 6.63
N CYS A 331 -11.24 -9.91 6.37
CA CYS A 331 -10.13 -9.34 7.15
C CYS A 331 -10.49 -9.09 8.62
N TYR A 332 -11.78 -8.98 8.94
CA TYR A 332 -12.33 -8.78 10.28
C TYR A 332 -13.78 -9.27 10.33
N TYR A 333 -14.31 -9.42 11.55
CA TYR A 333 -15.69 -9.83 11.78
C TYR A 333 -16.69 -8.93 11.05
N GLY A 334 -17.75 -9.54 10.50
CA GLY A 334 -18.83 -8.82 9.83
C GLY A 334 -18.57 -8.44 8.37
N CYS A 335 -17.35 -8.60 7.86
CA CYS A 335 -17.05 -8.37 6.44
C CYS A 335 -17.62 -9.50 5.57
N ASN A 336 -18.68 -9.21 4.82
CA ASN A 336 -19.32 -10.17 3.91
C ASN A 336 -18.80 -10.10 2.45
N LEU A 337 -17.88 -9.18 2.14
CA LEU A 337 -17.14 -9.22 0.87
C LEU A 337 -16.12 -10.34 0.86
N ALA A 338 -15.52 -10.64 2.01
CA ALA A 338 -14.71 -11.84 2.22
C ALA A 338 -13.61 -12.09 1.17
N CYS A 339 -12.97 -11.02 0.67
CA CYS A 339 -12.04 -11.08 -0.47
C CYS A 339 -10.66 -11.68 -0.15
N ALA A 340 -10.29 -11.78 1.13
CA ALA A 340 -8.94 -12.09 1.56
C ALA A 340 -8.67 -13.59 1.50
N LYS A 341 -8.58 -14.21 0.31
CA LYS A 341 -8.54 -15.67 0.17
C LYS A 341 -7.42 -16.34 0.99
N GLY A 342 -7.66 -17.58 1.40
CA GLY A 342 -6.68 -18.41 2.10
C GLY A 342 -6.49 -19.75 1.38
N ALA A 343 -5.26 -20.23 1.38
CA ALA A 343 -4.87 -21.55 0.90
C ALA A 343 -4.09 -22.28 2.01
N GLU A 344 -4.42 -23.55 2.22
CA GLU A 344 -3.85 -24.36 3.30
C GLU A 344 -2.93 -25.44 2.75
N ASN A 345 -1.92 -25.80 3.55
CA ASN A 345 -1.10 -26.99 3.31
C ASN A 345 -0.42 -27.01 1.92
N ILE A 346 0.03 -25.84 1.46
CA ILE A 346 0.77 -25.68 0.22
C ILE A 346 2.19 -26.16 0.44
N GLU A 347 2.63 -27.15 -0.32
CA GLU A 347 4.01 -27.61 -0.30
C GLU A 347 4.89 -26.65 -1.09
N LEU A 348 5.96 -26.16 -0.48
CA LEU A 348 6.99 -25.40 -1.19
C LEU A 348 7.86 -26.39 -1.96
N THR A 349 8.03 -26.16 -3.25
CA THR A 349 8.81 -27.02 -4.15
C THR A 349 10.20 -26.45 -4.48
N ARG A 350 10.40 -25.14 -4.24
CA ARG A 350 11.66 -24.43 -4.55
C ARG A 350 12.22 -23.68 -3.36
N GLY A 351 13.52 -23.41 -3.43
CA GLY A 351 14.23 -22.54 -2.49
C GLY A 351 14.59 -23.21 -1.17
N PRO A 352 15.10 -22.43 -0.20
CA PRO A 352 15.66 -22.95 1.04
C PRO A 352 14.62 -23.62 1.96
N ARG A 353 13.33 -23.41 1.68
CA ARG A 353 12.20 -23.96 2.45
C ARG A 353 11.46 -25.06 1.68
N ALA A 354 12.02 -25.57 0.58
CA ALA A 354 11.41 -26.67 -0.18
C ALA A 354 11.15 -27.90 0.72
N GLY A 355 9.99 -28.53 0.53
CA GLY A 355 9.47 -29.62 1.35
C GLY A 355 8.62 -29.18 2.55
N ASP A 356 8.69 -27.91 2.96
CA ASP A 356 7.79 -27.38 3.99
C ASP A 356 6.35 -27.30 3.46
N ARG A 357 5.38 -27.54 4.35
CA ARG A 357 3.96 -27.30 4.10
C ARG A 357 3.50 -26.07 4.86
N VAL A 358 2.96 -25.10 4.13
CA VAL A 358 2.67 -23.76 4.64
C VAL A 358 1.24 -23.32 4.31
N ASP A 359 0.72 -22.44 5.13
CA ASP A 359 -0.55 -21.76 4.88
C ASP A 359 -0.27 -20.36 4.31
N ILE A 360 -1.10 -19.95 3.35
CA ILE A 360 -0.92 -18.71 2.59
C ILE A 360 -2.22 -17.91 2.63
N ASP A 361 -2.13 -16.62 2.92
CA ASP A 361 -3.22 -15.67 2.69
C ASP A 361 -2.95 -14.92 1.38
N GLY A 362 -3.87 -15.04 0.42
CA GLY A 362 -3.68 -14.60 -0.96
C GLY A 362 -3.52 -15.78 -1.94
N PRO A 363 -3.01 -15.53 -3.15
CA PRO A 363 -2.44 -14.27 -3.60
C PRO A 363 -3.50 -13.20 -3.82
N GLU A 364 -3.11 -11.94 -3.66
CA GLU A 364 -3.86 -10.80 -4.18
C GLU A 364 -3.44 -10.54 -5.64
N TYR A 365 -4.25 -9.80 -6.40
CA TYR A 365 -3.98 -9.42 -7.81
C TYR A 365 -2.57 -8.87 -8.01
N GLU A 366 -2.14 -7.97 -7.14
CA GLU A 366 -0.85 -7.31 -7.23
C GLU A 366 0.32 -8.31 -7.14
N THR A 367 0.18 -9.37 -6.35
CA THR A 367 1.18 -10.43 -6.28
C THR A 367 1.22 -11.23 -7.59
N VAL A 368 0.07 -11.49 -8.20
CA VAL A 368 -0.03 -12.15 -9.51
C VAL A 368 0.63 -11.30 -10.60
N GLY A 369 0.32 -10.00 -10.65
CA GLY A 369 0.91 -9.07 -11.61
C GLY A 369 2.42 -8.85 -11.39
N ALA A 370 2.90 -8.89 -10.14
CA ALA A 370 4.33 -8.80 -9.86
C ALA A 370 5.11 -9.99 -10.43
N VAL A 371 4.50 -11.18 -10.42
CA VAL A 371 5.09 -12.40 -11.00
C VAL A 371 5.09 -12.35 -12.54
N SER A 372 4.01 -11.87 -13.17
CA SER A 372 4.00 -11.66 -14.64
C SER A 372 4.95 -10.55 -15.08
N CYS A 373 5.20 -9.55 -14.22
CA CYS A 373 6.22 -8.52 -14.45
C CYS A 373 7.63 -9.12 -14.55
N MET A 374 7.90 -10.26 -13.90
CA MET A 374 9.14 -11.04 -14.04
C MET A 374 9.08 -12.07 -15.19
N GLY A 375 8.01 -12.08 -15.99
CA GLY A 375 7.83 -12.98 -17.13
C GLY A 375 7.43 -14.40 -16.75
N ILE A 376 6.85 -14.60 -15.56
CA ILE A 376 6.50 -15.92 -15.04
C ILE A 376 4.98 -16.10 -15.05
N PHE A 377 4.52 -17.26 -15.54
CA PHE A 377 3.10 -17.63 -15.67
C PHE A 377 2.82 -19.01 -15.05
N ASP A 378 3.41 -19.26 -13.88
CA ASP A 378 3.20 -20.48 -13.11
C ASP A 378 2.41 -20.19 -11.83
N PRO A 379 1.21 -20.77 -11.66
CA PRO A 379 0.36 -20.46 -10.52
C PRO A 379 0.90 -21.01 -9.20
N HIS A 380 1.70 -22.07 -9.20
CA HIS A 380 2.30 -22.59 -7.97
C HIS A 380 3.43 -21.68 -7.52
N PHE A 381 4.26 -21.21 -8.46
CA PHE A 381 5.27 -20.21 -8.19
C PHE A 381 4.68 -18.91 -7.64
N VAL A 382 3.50 -18.48 -8.09
CA VAL A 382 2.80 -17.32 -7.49
C VAL A 382 2.53 -17.56 -6.00
N MET A 383 2.11 -18.76 -5.60
CA MET A 383 1.92 -19.11 -4.18
C MET A 383 3.24 -19.10 -3.42
N GLU A 384 4.30 -19.70 -3.98
CA GLU A 384 5.64 -19.72 -3.37
C GLU A 384 6.19 -18.30 -3.18
N TYR A 385 6.11 -17.47 -4.23
CA TYR A 385 6.54 -16.07 -4.22
C TYR A 385 5.78 -15.26 -3.16
N ASN A 386 4.45 -15.41 -3.09
CA ASN A 386 3.63 -14.77 -2.06
C ASN A 386 4.14 -15.14 -0.66
N TRP A 387 4.30 -16.44 -0.40
CA TRP A 387 4.69 -16.91 0.91
C TRP A 387 6.11 -16.47 1.29
N TYR A 388 7.07 -16.54 0.38
CA TYR A 388 8.44 -16.09 0.65
C TYR A 388 8.51 -14.58 0.91
N CYS A 389 7.74 -13.76 0.18
CA CYS A 389 7.67 -12.33 0.47
C CYS A 389 7.06 -12.07 1.86
N ASP A 390 5.95 -12.73 2.20
CA ASP A 390 5.32 -12.58 3.51
C ASP A 390 6.23 -13.06 4.64
N GLU A 391 6.85 -14.23 4.48
CA GLU A 391 7.76 -14.80 5.48
C GLU A 391 9.00 -13.92 5.64
N TYR A 392 9.65 -13.46 4.57
CA TYR A 392 10.83 -12.59 4.74
C TYR A 392 10.50 -11.15 5.12
N GLY A 393 9.25 -10.72 5.03
CA GLY A 393 8.89 -9.35 5.35
C GLY A 393 9.09 -8.37 4.19
N LEU A 394 8.80 -8.76 2.94
CA LEU A 394 9.05 -7.97 1.72
C LEU A 394 7.73 -7.59 1.00
N ASP A 395 7.68 -6.39 0.42
CA ASP A 395 6.60 -5.98 -0.48
C ASP A 395 6.63 -6.80 -1.78
N THR A 396 5.55 -7.53 -2.08
CA THR A 396 5.44 -8.34 -3.31
C THR A 396 5.49 -7.50 -4.58
N ILE A 397 4.98 -6.28 -4.56
CA ILE A 397 5.00 -5.35 -5.70
C ILE A 397 6.42 -4.90 -5.96
N SER A 398 7.03 -4.24 -4.97
CA SER A 398 8.34 -3.62 -5.14
C SER A 398 9.44 -4.65 -5.40
N THR A 399 9.33 -5.84 -4.79
CA THR A 399 10.23 -6.96 -5.08
C THR A 399 10.14 -7.39 -6.55
N GLY A 400 8.94 -7.64 -7.07
CA GLY A 400 8.74 -8.15 -8.43
C GLY A 400 9.10 -7.11 -9.50
N VAL A 401 8.74 -5.84 -9.29
CA VAL A 401 9.11 -4.74 -10.20
C VAL A 401 10.61 -4.52 -10.22
N THR A 402 11.27 -4.54 -9.05
CA THR A 402 12.72 -4.35 -8.99
C THR A 402 13.45 -5.49 -9.70
N ILE A 403 13.06 -6.75 -9.48
CA ILE A 403 13.64 -7.89 -10.18
C ILE A 403 13.37 -7.80 -11.69
N GLY A 404 12.15 -7.45 -12.10
CA GLY A 404 11.80 -7.24 -13.50
C GLY A 404 12.64 -6.15 -14.18
N PHE A 405 12.91 -5.04 -13.48
CA PHE A 405 13.80 -3.99 -13.96
C PHE A 405 15.23 -4.51 -14.21
N PHE A 406 15.77 -5.31 -13.28
CA PHE A 406 17.11 -5.90 -13.47
C PHE A 406 17.15 -6.94 -14.58
N MET A 407 16.11 -7.76 -14.73
CA MET A 407 15.97 -8.69 -15.88
C MET A 407 16.00 -7.93 -17.21
N GLU A 408 15.36 -6.77 -17.29
CA GLU A 408 15.42 -5.94 -18.49
C GLU A 408 16.78 -5.27 -18.69
N CYS A 409 17.45 -4.85 -17.62
CA CYS A 409 18.81 -4.34 -17.72
C CYS A 409 19.76 -5.39 -18.31
N VAL A 410 19.58 -6.68 -17.96
CA VAL A 410 20.31 -7.79 -18.59
C VAL A 410 19.88 -7.97 -20.05
N GLN A 411 18.57 -8.04 -20.32
CA GLN A 411 18.02 -8.17 -21.69
C GLN A 411 18.58 -7.11 -22.65
N ARG A 412 18.82 -5.89 -22.15
CA ARG A 412 19.31 -4.74 -22.93
C ARG A 412 20.84 -4.58 -22.89
N GLY A 413 21.56 -5.45 -22.19
CA GLY A 413 23.02 -5.39 -22.08
C GLY A 413 23.56 -4.30 -21.15
N PHE A 414 22.71 -3.65 -20.34
CA PHE A 414 23.15 -2.76 -19.27
C PHE A 414 23.87 -3.52 -18.15
N LEU A 415 23.47 -4.78 -17.93
CA LEU A 415 24.11 -5.70 -17.00
C LEU A 415 24.49 -7.01 -17.67
N SER A 416 25.51 -7.68 -17.14
CA SER A 416 25.89 -9.04 -17.49
C SER A 416 25.75 -9.99 -16.29
N ALA A 417 25.81 -11.30 -16.56
CA ALA A 417 25.87 -12.30 -15.50
C ALA A 417 27.10 -12.14 -14.59
N GLU A 418 28.18 -11.53 -15.07
CA GLU A 418 29.37 -11.21 -14.27
C GLU A 418 29.10 -10.09 -13.25
N ASP A 419 28.31 -9.07 -13.63
CA ASP A 419 27.93 -7.99 -12.72
C ASP A 419 27.09 -8.50 -11.53
N ILE A 420 26.27 -9.53 -11.79
CA ILE A 420 25.28 -10.09 -10.86
C ILE A 420 25.83 -11.31 -10.10
N GLY A 421 26.66 -12.11 -10.75
CA GLY A 421 27.15 -13.41 -10.28
C GLY A 421 26.37 -14.63 -10.83
N TYR A 422 25.33 -14.41 -11.63
CA TYR A 422 24.56 -15.46 -12.31
C TYR A 422 23.65 -14.88 -13.41
N GLU A 423 23.12 -15.75 -14.26
CA GLU A 423 22.15 -15.41 -15.31
C GLU A 423 20.82 -14.93 -14.70
N LEU A 424 20.36 -13.73 -15.07
CA LEU A 424 19.08 -13.17 -14.65
C LEU A 424 18.25 -12.81 -15.88
N ASN A 425 17.33 -13.70 -16.25
CA ASN A 425 16.49 -13.60 -17.44
C ASN A 425 15.00 -13.68 -17.06
N PHE A 426 14.14 -13.01 -17.83
CA PHE A 426 12.68 -13.12 -17.67
C PHE A 426 12.23 -14.59 -17.70
N GLY A 427 11.27 -14.93 -16.85
CA GLY A 427 10.69 -16.28 -16.73
C GLY A 427 11.49 -17.26 -15.87
N ASN A 428 12.67 -16.89 -15.35
CA ASN A 428 13.52 -17.80 -14.58
C ASN A 428 13.10 -17.88 -13.10
N MET A 429 12.18 -18.80 -12.81
CA MET A 429 11.66 -19.06 -11.45
C MET A 429 12.75 -19.44 -10.43
N GLU A 430 13.71 -20.27 -10.81
CA GLU A 430 14.77 -20.76 -9.90
C GLU A 430 15.67 -19.61 -9.42
N VAL A 431 15.98 -18.68 -10.31
CA VAL A 431 16.79 -17.50 -9.99
C VAL A 431 16.03 -16.54 -9.08
N VAL A 432 14.73 -16.33 -9.31
CA VAL A 432 13.91 -15.47 -8.43
C VAL A 432 13.83 -16.06 -7.02
N VAL A 433 13.56 -17.36 -6.88
CA VAL A 433 13.49 -18.00 -5.55
C VAL A 433 14.84 -18.04 -4.84
N ARG A 434 15.95 -18.11 -5.57
CA ARG A 434 17.29 -17.90 -5.01
C ARG A 434 17.49 -16.47 -4.51
N LEU A 435 17.00 -15.47 -5.24
CA LEU A 435 17.23 -14.06 -4.94
C LEU A 435 16.42 -13.55 -3.75
N LEU A 436 15.23 -14.08 -3.47
CA LEU A 436 14.41 -13.71 -2.31
C LEU A 436 15.16 -13.82 -0.96
N PRO A 437 15.81 -14.94 -0.61
CA PRO A 437 16.61 -15.01 0.61
C PRO A 437 17.87 -14.13 0.56
N GLU A 438 18.49 -13.91 -0.60
CA GLU A 438 19.64 -12.97 -0.73
C GLU A 438 19.20 -11.53 -0.41
N ILE A 439 18.01 -11.12 -0.88
CA ILE A 439 17.39 -9.82 -0.51
C ILE A 439 17.16 -9.79 1.00
N ALA A 440 16.60 -10.87 1.54
CA ALA A 440 16.26 -10.97 2.95
C ALA A 440 17.51 -10.86 3.85
N SER A 441 18.62 -11.48 3.47
CA SER A 441 19.89 -11.47 4.22
C SER A 441 20.79 -10.27 3.92
N GLY A 442 20.56 -9.54 2.83
CA GLY A 442 21.43 -8.44 2.40
C GLY A 442 22.77 -8.90 1.81
N GLU A 443 22.78 -10.12 1.27
CA GLU A 443 23.94 -10.78 0.70
C GLU A 443 23.90 -10.76 -0.84
N GLY A 444 25.05 -11.02 -1.47
CA GLY A 444 25.14 -11.15 -2.92
C GLY A 444 24.51 -10.00 -3.69
N PHE A 445 23.75 -10.35 -4.73
CA PHE A 445 23.00 -9.38 -5.52
C PHE A 445 21.75 -8.87 -4.80
N GLY A 446 21.23 -9.64 -3.84
CA GLY A 446 20.13 -9.24 -2.97
C GLY A 446 20.37 -7.93 -2.22
N ARG A 447 21.62 -7.59 -1.88
CA ARG A 447 21.98 -6.28 -1.31
C ARG A 447 21.59 -5.10 -2.21
N VAL A 448 21.77 -5.27 -3.52
CA VAL A 448 21.47 -4.25 -4.54
C VAL A 448 19.97 -4.22 -4.79
N VAL A 449 19.36 -5.39 -5.01
CA VAL A 449 17.93 -5.52 -5.29
C VAL A 449 17.08 -5.00 -4.12
N GLY A 450 17.51 -5.22 -2.87
CA GLY A 450 16.87 -4.70 -1.67
C GLY A 450 16.78 -3.17 -1.61
N GLN A 451 17.52 -2.42 -2.44
CA GLN A 451 17.47 -0.95 -2.45
C GLN A 451 16.35 -0.36 -3.32
N GLY A 452 15.63 -1.19 -4.09
CA GLY A 452 14.56 -0.76 -5.01
C GLY A 452 15.09 -0.18 -6.32
N VAL A 453 14.19 0.13 -7.25
CA VAL A 453 14.52 0.59 -8.62
C VAL A 453 15.25 1.92 -8.61
N ALA A 454 14.84 2.87 -7.76
CA ALA A 454 15.39 4.22 -7.76
C ALA A 454 16.90 4.26 -7.47
N ARG A 455 17.37 3.40 -6.57
CA ARG A 455 18.81 3.23 -6.26
C ARG A 455 19.46 2.16 -7.14
N GLY A 456 18.68 1.16 -7.55
CA GLY A 456 19.11 0.12 -8.49
C GLY A 456 19.60 0.71 -9.81
N LYS A 457 18.89 1.67 -10.40
CA LYS A 457 19.31 2.31 -11.66
C LYS A 457 20.62 3.09 -11.53
N GLU A 458 20.90 3.72 -10.39
CA GLU A 458 22.19 4.37 -10.12
C GLU A 458 23.33 3.35 -10.11
N TRP A 459 23.13 2.22 -9.44
CA TRP A 459 24.10 1.12 -9.43
C TRP A 459 24.35 0.55 -10.83
N VAL A 460 23.30 0.33 -11.62
CA VAL A 460 23.42 -0.14 -13.02
C VAL A 460 24.21 0.86 -13.86
N ALA A 461 23.90 2.16 -13.73
CA ALA A 461 24.58 3.20 -14.46
C ALA A 461 26.09 3.23 -14.17
N GLY A 462 26.48 3.18 -12.90
CA GLY A 462 27.89 3.12 -12.50
C GLY A 462 28.62 1.89 -13.05
N LYS A 463 27.99 0.70 -13.01
CA LYS A 463 28.55 -0.54 -13.58
C LYS A 463 28.75 -0.43 -15.08
N TYR A 464 27.73 -0.01 -15.81
CA TYR A 464 27.80 0.10 -17.26
C TYR A 464 28.78 1.19 -17.72
N ALA A 465 28.79 2.34 -17.04
CA ALA A 465 29.72 3.43 -17.29
C ALA A 465 31.17 2.97 -17.14
N ALA A 466 31.48 2.29 -16.02
CA ALA A 466 32.82 1.76 -15.77
C ALA A 466 33.26 0.72 -16.81
N ARG A 467 32.35 -0.17 -17.25
CA ARG A 467 32.67 -1.20 -18.27
C ARG A 467 32.89 -0.63 -19.67
N ASN A 468 32.12 0.39 -20.06
CA ASN A 468 32.06 0.85 -21.45
C ASN A 468 32.70 2.23 -21.69
N GLY A 469 33.21 2.90 -20.66
CA GLY A 469 33.82 4.23 -20.79
C GLY A 469 32.82 5.33 -21.17
N THR A 470 31.57 5.22 -20.71
CA THR A 470 30.51 6.22 -20.92
C THR A 470 30.19 6.98 -19.62
N SER A 471 29.43 8.07 -19.69
CA SER A 471 29.00 8.82 -18.49
C SER A 471 27.81 8.15 -17.80
N GLU A 472 27.81 8.11 -16.47
CA GLU A 472 26.67 7.62 -15.67
C GLU A 472 25.37 8.37 -15.99
N GLU A 473 25.43 9.68 -16.21
CA GLU A 473 24.27 10.52 -16.56
C GLU A 473 23.58 10.06 -17.85
N ALA A 474 24.36 9.80 -18.91
CA ALA A 474 23.80 9.29 -20.17
C ALA A 474 23.13 7.91 -20.00
N VAL A 475 23.73 7.03 -19.18
CA VAL A 475 23.13 5.71 -18.89
C VAL A 475 21.86 5.86 -18.07
N LEU A 476 21.87 6.69 -17.03
CA LEU A 476 20.69 7.00 -16.22
C LEU A 476 19.55 7.56 -17.06
N SER A 477 19.84 8.42 -18.04
CA SER A 477 18.84 8.93 -18.98
C SER A 477 18.14 7.80 -19.75
N GLU A 478 18.88 6.77 -20.17
CA GLU A 478 18.29 5.59 -20.82
C GLU A 478 17.50 4.70 -19.84
N LEU A 479 18.06 4.43 -18.66
CA LEU A 479 17.39 3.62 -17.63
C LEU A 479 16.08 4.27 -17.16
N ASN A 480 16.06 5.60 -17.01
CA ASN A 480 14.88 6.36 -16.58
C ASN A 480 13.69 6.23 -17.55
N LYS A 481 13.90 5.79 -18.79
CA LYS A 481 12.80 5.55 -19.73
C LYS A 481 11.92 4.36 -19.29
N PHE A 482 12.52 3.36 -18.63
CA PHE A 482 11.86 2.08 -18.29
C PHE A 482 12.00 1.65 -16.83
N ALA A 483 12.69 2.42 -15.99
CA ALA A 483 12.73 2.24 -14.54
C ALA A 483 11.37 2.62 -13.93
N MET A 484 10.50 1.64 -13.72
CA MET A 484 9.10 1.83 -13.30
C MET A 484 8.98 2.22 -11.81
N GLU A 485 9.43 3.43 -11.47
CA GLU A 485 9.28 4.08 -10.16
C GLU A 485 8.97 5.59 -10.31
N VAL A 486 8.30 6.15 -9.30
CA VAL A 486 8.17 7.61 -9.11
C VAL A 486 8.32 7.92 -7.62
N LYS A 487 9.05 8.99 -7.31
CA LYS A 487 9.40 9.41 -5.94
C LYS A 487 10.12 8.31 -5.14
N GLY A 488 10.74 7.33 -5.80
CA GLY A 488 11.40 6.20 -5.16
C GLY A 488 10.55 4.94 -5.04
N LEU A 489 9.22 5.03 -5.21
CA LEU A 489 8.30 3.90 -5.05
C LEU A 489 8.00 3.26 -6.41
N GLU A 490 8.05 1.93 -6.48
CA GLU A 490 7.74 1.16 -7.69
C GLU A 490 6.27 1.29 -8.11
N PHE A 491 5.97 1.15 -9.40
CA PHE A 491 4.58 1.15 -9.87
C PHE A 491 3.83 -0.10 -9.38
N SER A 492 2.57 0.06 -8.97
CA SER A 492 1.67 -1.09 -8.79
C SER A 492 1.20 -1.67 -10.14
N MET A 493 0.58 -2.84 -10.11
CA MET A 493 0.45 -3.74 -11.26
C MET A 493 -0.60 -3.33 -12.30
N TYR A 494 -0.51 -2.11 -12.84
CA TYR A 494 -1.39 -1.64 -13.92
C TYR A 494 -0.55 -0.90 -14.96
N VAL A 495 -0.60 -1.36 -16.22
CA VAL A 495 0.08 -0.66 -17.31
C VAL A 495 -0.69 0.63 -17.61
N SER A 496 -0.07 1.77 -17.31
CA SER A 496 -0.73 3.08 -17.42
C SER A 496 -0.70 3.69 -18.82
N ARG A 497 0.13 3.17 -19.75
CA ARG A 497 0.36 3.83 -21.04
C ARG A 497 -0.90 4.02 -21.88
N GLU A 498 -1.94 3.22 -21.64
CA GLU A 498 -3.23 3.36 -22.34
C GLU A 498 -4.25 4.23 -21.60
N SER A 499 -4.00 4.59 -20.34
CA SER A 499 -4.90 5.39 -19.52
C SER A 499 -4.24 6.68 -19.05
N LEU A 500 -4.57 7.79 -19.69
CA LEU A 500 -4.10 9.12 -19.26
C LEU A 500 -4.54 9.43 -17.81
N ALA A 501 -5.72 8.94 -17.40
CA ALA A 501 -6.17 9.06 -16.01
C ALA A 501 -5.27 8.28 -15.05
N GLN A 502 -4.88 7.04 -15.38
CA GLN A 502 -3.99 6.25 -14.53
C GLN A 502 -2.55 6.77 -14.54
N GLN A 503 -2.07 7.34 -15.65
CA GLN A 503 -0.78 8.05 -15.70
C GLN A 503 -0.74 9.17 -14.66
N GLY A 504 -1.74 10.05 -14.68
CA GLY A 504 -1.88 11.10 -13.66
C GLY A 504 -2.08 10.51 -12.26
N GLY A 505 -2.80 9.40 -12.14
CA GLY A 505 -3.04 8.70 -10.87
C GLY A 505 -1.77 8.19 -10.21
N TYR A 506 -0.76 7.82 -11.01
CA TYR A 506 0.55 7.41 -10.53
C TYR A 506 1.51 8.58 -10.32
N GLY A 507 1.62 9.49 -11.29
CA GLY A 507 2.54 10.61 -11.20
C GLY A 507 2.20 11.58 -10.06
N LEU A 508 0.91 11.91 -9.90
CA LEU A 508 0.41 12.89 -8.94
C LEU A 508 0.05 12.29 -7.57
N ALA A 509 0.24 10.99 -7.37
CA ALA A 509 0.08 10.35 -6.08
C ALA A 509 1.15 10.86 -5.10
N LEU A 510 0.73 11.19 -3.87
CA LEU A 510 1.61 11.82 -2.90
C LEU A 510 2.63 10.85 -2.32
N LYS A 511 2.34 9.55 -2.27
CA LYS A 511 3.27 8.52 -1.79
C LYS A 511 4.19 7.98 -2.90
N GLY A 512 3.91 8.30 -4.16
CA GLY A 512 4.44 7.59 -5.33
C GLY A 512 3.38 6.66 -5.95
N PRO A 513 3.72 5.87 -6.98
CA PRO A 513 2.77 5.23 -7.88
C PRO A 513 2.10 4.01 -7.24
N GLN A 514 1.09 4.30 -6.42
CA GLN A 514 0.25 3.34 -5.73
C GLN A 514 -1.21 3.57 -6.13
N HIS A 515 -1.84 2.55 -6.75
CA HIS A 515 -3.24 2.62 -7.16
C HIS A 515 -4.21 2.83 -5.97
N ASP A 516 -3.77 2.56 -4.75
CA ASP A 516 -4.54 2.85 -3.53
C ASP A 516 -4.93 4.33 -3.39
N GLU A 517 -4.15 5.26 -3.96
CA GLU A 517 -4.48 6.69 -3.98
C GLU A 517 -5.40 7.05 -5.15
N ALA A 518 -5.16 6.50 -6.33
CA ALA A 518 -5.95 6.70 -7.53
C ALA A 518 -5.98 5.44 -8.38
N TRP A 519 -7.11 4.72 -8.33
CA TRP A 519 -7.39 3.60 -9.23
C TRP A 519 -8.48 4.05 -10.19
N LEU A 520 -8.05 4.59 -11.33
CA LEU A 520 -8.93 5.16 -12.34
C LEU A 520 -8.94 4.33 -13.63
N ILE A 521 -8.04 3.36 -13.75
CA ILE A 521 -7.86 2.59 -14.98
C ILE A 521 -9.13 1.87 -15.45
N PHE A 522 -9.92 1.31 -14.53
CA PHE A 522 -11.19 0.65 -14.86
C PHE A 522 -12.23 1.66 -15.34
N ILE A 523 -12.31 2.82 -14.69
CA ILE A 523 -13.24 3.91 -15.02
C ILE A 523 -12.91 4.50 -16.41
N ASP A 524 -11.62 4.65 -16.71
CA ASP A 524 -11.12 5.26 -17.94
C ASP A 524 -11.13 4.28 -19.13
N GLN A 525 -10.54 3.09 -18.98
CA GLN A 525 -10.31 2.17 -20.11
C GLN A 525 -11.40 1.11 -20.27
N VAL A 526 -11.96 0.62 -19.16
CA VAL A 526 -12.95 -0.47 -19.21
C VAL A 526 -14.36 0.12 -19.40
N TYR A 527 -14.74 1.07 -18.54
CA TYR A 527 -16.09 1.67 -18.58
C TYR A 527 -16.19 2.94 -19.42
N LYS A 528 -15.07 3.60 -19.72
CA LYS A 528 -15.01 4.85 -20.51
C LYS A 528 -15.92 5.97 -19.95
N GLU A 529 -16.00 6.08 -18.62
CA GLU A 529 -16.89 7.02 -17.93
C GLU A 529 -16.31 8.45 -17.78
N ILE A 530 -15.02 8.64 -18.08
CA ILE A 530 -14.32 9.93 -17.99
C ILE A 530 -13.61 10.31 -19.31
N PRO A 531 -14.34 10.41 -20.45
CA PRO A 531 -13.74 10.57 -21.76
C PRO A 531 -12.90 11.86 -21.93
N THR A 532 -13.29 12.99 -21.34
CA THR A 532 -12.58 14.26 -21.58
C THR A 532 -11.40 14.50 -20.64
N LEU A 533 -10.48 15.40 -21.03
CA LEU A 533 -9.34 15.80 -20.20
C LEU A 533 -9.81 16.43 -18.87
N GLU A 534 -10.87 17.22 -18.90
CA GLU A 534 -11.45 17.90 -17.74
C GLU A 534 -12.05 16.90 -16.75
N GLN A 535 -12.72 15.86 -17.25
CA GLN A 535 -13.28 14.79 -16.42
C GLN A 535 -12.17 13.96 -15.78
N LYS A 536 -11.12 13.61 -16.53
CA LYS A 536 -9.93 12.93 -16.00
C LYS A 536 -9.26 13.76 -14.90
N ALA A 537 -9.07 15.07 -15.13
CA ALA A 537 -8.48 15.96 -14.13
C ALA A 537 -9.38 16.12 -12.89
N ALA A 538 -10.70 16.20 -13.05
CA ALA A 538 -11.64 16.21 -11.94
C ALA A 538 -11.60 14.90 -11.12
N ALA A 539 -11.51 13.76 -11.79
CA ALA A 539 -11.36 12.46 -11.14
C ALA A 539 -10.05 12.37 -10.32
N LEU A 540 -8.96 12.91 -10.85
CA LEU A 540 -7.65 12.97 -10.18
C LEU A 540 -7.58 13.95 -9.00
N LYS A 541 -8.60 14.80 -8.83
CA LYS A 541 -8.84 15.51 -7.57
C LYS A 541 -9.73 14.69 -6.63
N TRP A 542 -10.89 14.26 -7.12
CA TRP A 542 -11.97 13.76 -6.27
C TRP A 542 -11.72 12.36 -5.69
N PHE A 543 -11.26 11.38 -6.49
CA PHE A 543 -11.06 10.00 -6.02
C PHE A 543 -9.96 9.88 -4.94
N PRO A 544 -8.80 10.57 -5.07
CA PRO A 544 -7.80 10.58 -4.01
C PRO A 544 -8.30 11.13 -2.67
N LEU A 545 -9.23 12.09 -2.68
CA LEU A 545 -9.83 12.61 -1.45
C LEU A 545 -10.67 11.52 -0.77
N ILE A 546 -11.59 10.89 -1.49
CA ILE A 546 -12.38 9.80 -0.89
C ILE A 546 -11.49 8.67 -0.35
N ARG A 547 -10.47 8.26 -1.11
CA ARG A 547 -9.52 7.22 -0.68
C ARG A 547 -8.71 7.63 0.54
N THR A 548 -8.39 8.91 0.69
CA THR A 548 -7.73 9.48 1.87
C THR A 548 -8.66 9.44 3.08
N TRP A 549 -9.94 9.78 2.91
CA TRP A 549 -10.94 9.70 3.98
C TRP A 549 -11.16 8.28 4.49
N PHE A 550 -11.19 7.27 3.59
CA PHE A 550 -11.23 5.85 4.01
C PHE A 550 -10.06 5.46 4.92
N ASN A 551 -8.85 5.97 4.65
CA ASN A 551 -7.69 5.72 5.48
C ASN A 551 -7.77 6.48 6.83
N ALA A 552 -8.31 7.71 6.84
CA ALA A 552 -8.50 8.48 8.07
C ALA A 552 -9.56 7.85 9.00
N THR A 553 -10.62 7.28 8.42
CA THR A 553 -11.72 6.65 9.17
C THR A 553 -11.47 5.19 9.56
N GLY A 554 -10.40 4.57 9.06
CA GLY A 554 -10.05 3.19 9.40
C GLY A 554 -10.94 2.17 8.73
N LEU A 555 -11.22 2.36 7.43
CA LEU A 555 -12.13 1.53 6.66
C LEU A 555 -11.51 0.90 5.41
N CYS A 556 -12.09 -0.23 5.02
CA CYS A 556 -11.83 -0.85 3.71
C CYS A 556 -12.65 -0.16 2.62
N LYS A 557 -11.97 0.21 1.52
CA LYS A 557 -12.56 0.94 0.38
C LYS A 557 -13.13 0.05 -0.73
N LEU A 558 -12.87 -1.27 -0.71
CA LEU A 558 -13.27 -2.18 -1.79
C LEU A 558 -14.80 -2.25 -1.97
N HIS A 559 -15.58 -2.20 -0.88
CA HIS A 559 -17.05 -2.22 -1.01
C HIS A 559 -17.62 -0.99 -1.72
N TRP A 560 -16.84 0.10 -1.82
CA TRP A 560 -17.22 1.29 -2.56
C TRP A 560 -16.72 1.23 -4.00
N ILE A 561 -15.44 0.91 -4.23
CA ILE A 561 -14.87 1.04 -5.57
C ILE A 561 -15.06 -0.22 -6.43
N ASP A 562 -15.00 -1.41 -5.83
CA ASP A 562 -15.02 -2.70 -6.54
C ASP A 562 -16.40 -3.36 -6.55
N VAL A 563 -17.33 -2.85 -5.73
CA VAL A 563 -18.73 -3.29 -5.72
C VAL A 563 -19.64 -2.09 -5.98
N ARG A 564 -19.99 -1.89 -7.25
CA ARG A 564 -20.80 -0.75 -7.68
C ARG A 564 -22.27 -0.97 -7.31
N ASN A 565 -22.87 -0.02 -6.62
CA ASN A 565 -24.30 -0.07 -6.32
C ASN A 565 -25.07 0.10 -7.64
N PRO A 566 -26.05 -0.77 -7.96
CA PRO A 566 -26.84 -0.64 -9.19
C PRO A 566 -27.53 0.73 -9.32
N GLU A 567 -27.87 1.38 -8.20
CA GLU A 567 -28.47 2.72 -8.20
C GLU A 567 -27.50 3.80 -8.69
N ALA A 568 -26.19 3.57 -8.64
CA ALA A 568 -25.19 4.53 -9.11
C ALA A 568 -25.33 4.83 -10.62
N ALA A 569 -25.80 3.85 -11.41
CA ALA A 569 -26.05 4.03 -12.84
C ALA A 569 -27.10 5.12 -13.13
N ASN A 570 -27.96 5.44 -12.16
CA ASN A 570 -29.00 6.47 -12.29
C ASN A 570 -28.54 7.86 -11.78
N THR A 571 -27.28 7.99 -11.38
CA THR A 571 -26.71 9.28 -10.93
C THR A 571 -26.02 10.00 -12.07
N THR A 572 -25.80 11.31 -11.91
CA THR A 572 -25.08 12.13 -12.91
C THR A 572 -23.62 11.72 -13.10
N GLU A 573 -23.01 11.14 -12.07
CA GLU A 573 -21.61 10.67 -12.09
C GLU A 573 -21.53 9.23 -11.54
N PRO A 574 -21.93 8.22 -12.34
CA PRO A 574 -21.98 6.84 -11.88
C PRO A 574 -20.66 6.34 -11.30
N ALA A 575 -19.53 6.79 -11.84
CA ALA A 575 -18.18 6.42 -11.40
C ALA A 575 -17.94 6.69 -9.90
N LYS A 576 -18.60 7.70 -9.34
CA LYS A 576 -18.44 8.10 -7.92
C LYS A 576 -19.14 7.16 -6.95
N ASN A 577 -20.07 6.32 -7.42
CA ASN A 577 -20.84 5.37 -6.61
C ASN A 577 -21.44 6.01 -5.33
N LEU A 578 -22.05 7.19 -5.51
CA LEU A 578 -22.58 8.02 -4.42
C LEU A 578 -23.61 7.29 -3.51
N PRO A 579 -24.52 6.42 -4.03
CA PRO A 579 -25.43 5.67 -3.17
C PRO A 579 -24.70 4.79 -2.15
N THR A 580 -23.57 4.18 -2.53
CA THR A 580 -22.72 3.43 -1.58
C THR A 580 -22.06 4.37 -0.58
N LEU A 581 -21.49 5.50 -1.02
CA LEU A 581 -20.88 6.47 -0.11
C LEU A 581 -21.87 6.97 0.95
N ALA A 582 -23.14 7.16 0.60
CA ALA A 582 -24.17 7.58 1.54
C ALA A 582 -24.32 6.61 2.74
N HIS A 583 -24.07 5.31 2.58
CA HIS A 583 -24.04 4.36 3.71
C HIS A 583 -22.88 4.64 4.66
N TYR A 584 -21.70 5.01 4.13
CA TYR A 584 -20.53 5.36 4.93
C TYR A 584 -20.71 6.68 5.68
N ILE A 585 -21.31 7.69 5.05
CA ILE A 585 -21.62 8.98 5.70
C ILE A 585 -22.60 8.76 6.85
N ARG A 586 -23.68 8.00 6.61
CA ARG A 586 -24.63 7.62 7.67
C ARG A 586 -23.94 6.85 8.80
N TYR A 587 -23.04 5.93 8.46
CA TYR A 587 -22.27 5.20 9.46
C TYR A 587 -21.38 6.13 10.29
N PHE A 588 -20.66 7.05 9.65
CA PHE A 588 -19.81 8.03 10.33
C PHE A 588 -20.61 8.90 11.31
N ASN A 589 -21.73 9.48 10.85
CA ASN A 589 -22.61 10.31 11.68
C ASN A 589 -23.23 9.51 12.83
N ALA A 590 -23.71 8.29 12.57
CA ALA A 590 -24.26 7.43 13.62
C ALA A 590 -23.22 7.04 14.67
N THR A 591 -21.97 6.79 14.25
CA THR A 591 -20.89 6.47 15.18
C THR A 591 -20.50 7.66 16.04
N THR A 592 -20.18 8.79 15.41
CA THR A 592 -19.56 9.93 16.10
C THR A 592 -20.57 10.90 16.71
N GLY A 593 -21.84 10.86 16.28
CA GLY A 593 -22.85 11.85 16.61
C GLY A 593 -22.75 13.14 15.79
N SER A 594 -21.93 13.17 14.74
CA SER A 594 -21.84 14.31 13.82
C SER A 594 -23.04 14.39 12.86
N ASN A 595 -23.12 15.48 12.11
CA ASN A 595 -24.09 15.68 11.03
C ASN A 595 -23.38 16.12 9.74
N LYS A 596 -22.29 15.43 9.38
CA LYS A 596 -21.49 15.74 8.18
C LYS A 596 -22.18 15.27 6.91
N ASP A 597 -22.04 16.04 5.84
CA ASP A 597 -22.39 15.62 4.49
C ASP A 597 -21.15 15.22 3.66
N LEU A 598 -21.33 15.10 2.33
CA LEU A 598 -20.24 14.73 1.44
C LEU A 598 -19.19 15.84 1.30
N ASP A 599 -19.61 17.10 1.30
CA ASP A 599 -18.70 18.24 1.14
C ASP A 599 -17.84 18.40 2.40
N ASP A 600 -18.42 18.23 3.59
CA ASP A 600 -17.67 18.18 4.85
C ASP A 600 -16.57 17.10 4.83
N ILE A 601 -16.89 15.92 4.29
CA ILE A 601 -15.96 14.79 4.17
C ILE A 601 -14.85 15.07 3.16
N LEU A 602 -15.18 15.74 2.05
CA LEU A 602 -14.20 16.15 1.06
C LEU A 602 -13.26 17.22 1.63
N ASP A 603 -13.78 18.19 2.38
CA ASP A 603 -12.99 19.23 3.03
C ASP A 603 -12.06 18.64 4.12
N ASP A 604 -12.55 17.70 4.92
CA ASP A 604 -11.72 16.94 5.84
C ASP A 604 -10.58 16.22 5.15
N SER A 605 -10.88 15.57 4.03
CA SER A 605 -9.87 14.87 3.27
C SER A 605 -8.88 15.82 2.58
N GLU A 606 -9.34 16.97 2.07
CA GLU A 606 -8.48 17.93 1.38
C GLU A 606 -7.47 18.53 2.36
N ARG A 607 -7.89 18.79 3.61
CA ARG A 607 -6.97 19.14 4.71
C ARG A 607 -5.86 18.10 4.90
N LEU A 608 -6.20 16.81 4.96
CA LEU A 608 -5.20 15.75 5.14
C LEU A 608 -4.29 15.60 3.90
N TYR A 609 -4.85 15.74 2.70
CA TYR A 609 -4.10 15.69 1.46
C TYR A 609 -3.07 16.82 1.37
N LEU A 610 -3.47 18.05 1.73
CA LEU A 610 -2.60 19.22 1.78
C LEU A 610 -1.51 19.08 2.84
N LEU A 611 -1.85 18.54 4.02
CA LEU A 611 -0.86 18.27 5.07
C LEU A 611 0.24 17.31 4.58
N GLN A 612 -0.12 16.24 3.88
CA GLN A 612 0.88 15.37 3.26
C GLN A 612 1.68 16.08 2.16
N LYS A 613 1.02 16.92 1.34
CA LYS A 613 1.71 17.69 0.30
C LYS A 613 2.78 18.61 0.90
N LEU A 614 2.49 19.23 2.05
CA LEU A 614 3.48 20.02 2.80
C LEU A 614 4.62 19.16 3.34
N ILE A 615 4.33 17.95 3.85
CA ILE A 615 5.40 17.01 4.24
C ILE A 615 6.27 16.68 3.02
N ASN A 616 5.67 16.34 1.88
CA ASN A 616 6.43 16.06 0.66
C ASN A 616 7.29 17.23 0.19
N LEU A 617 6.80 18.47 0.29
CA LEU A 617 7.61 19.66 -0.01
C LEU A 617 8.81 19.78 0.94
N ARG A 618 8.59 19.56 2.25
CA ARG A 618 9.65 19.56 3.27
C ARG A 618 10.77 18.58 2.94
N TYR A 619 10.43 17.41 2.37
CA TYR A 619 11.37 16.35 2.00
C TYR A 619 11.76 16.35 0.51
N GLY A 620 11.48 17.43 -0.24
CA GLY A 620 11.91 17.56 -1.64
C GLY A 620 11.20 16.65 -2.65
N LYS A 621 10.06 16.05 -2.29
CA LYS A 621 9.22 15.18 -3.14
C LYS A 621 7.86 15.79 -3.49
N GLY A 622 7.73 17.11 -3.33
CA GLY A 622 6.46 17.83 -3.40
C GLY A 622 6.25 18.71 -4.62
N THR A 623 7.14 18.73 -5.61
CA THR A 623 7.05 19.63 -6.79
C THR A 623 6.67 18.86 -8.05
N ARG A 624 6.37 19.57 -9.14
CA ARG A 624 6.13 19.00 -10.47
C ARG A 624 7.25 18.08 -10.94
N ALA A 625 8.50 18.38 -10.59
CA ALA A 625 9.64 17.54 -10.93
C ALA A 625 9.52 16.13 -10.32
N SER A 626 8.92 16.02 -9.12
CA SER A 626 8.64 14.76 -8.45
C SER A 626 7.40 14.03 -8.99
N ASP A 627 6.60 14.69 -9.83
CA ASP A 627 5.37 14.16 -10.42
C ASP A 627 5.58 13.67 -11.87
N GLN A 628 6.82 13.59 -12.34
CA GLN A 628 7.14 13.05 -13.67
C GLN A 628 7.21 11.52 -13.64
N VAL A 629 6.61 10.87 -14.64
CA VAL A 629 6.59 9.41 -14.80
C VAL A 629 7.61 8.94 -15.85
N PRO A 630 8.11 7.69 -15.78
CA PRO A 630 8.95 7.10 -16.83
C PRO A 630 8.23 7.11 -18.18
N LEU A 631 8.98 7.20 -19.29
CA LEU A 631 8.39 7.16 -20.64
C LEU A 631 7.54 5.89 -20.86
N ARG A 632 7.92 4.77 -20.25
CA ARG A 632 7.14 3.52 -20.32
C ARG A 632 5.75 3.63 -19.71
N ALA A 633 5.56 4.51 -18.73
CA ALA A 633 4.24 4.77 -18.17
C ALA A 633 3.34 5.57 -19.15
N ILE A 634 3.94 6.27 -20.13
CA ILE A 634 3.27 7.13 -21.12
C ILE A 634 3.02 6.39 -22.43
N GLY A 635 3.99 5.63 -22.95
CA GLY A 635 3.90 4.97 -24.26
C GLY A 635 4.94 3.87 -24.46
N PRO A 636 4.93 3.18 -25.61
CA PRO A 636 5.95 2.18 -25.98
C PRO A 636 7.33 2.83 -26.02
N VAL A 637 8.28 2.41 -25.18
CA VAL A 637 9.60 3.08 -25.13
C VAL A 637 10.45 2.69 -26.34
N TYR A 638 10.42 1.40 -26.66
CA TYR A 638 11.22 0.82 -27.72
C TYR A 638 10.33 0.37 -28.87
N PHE A 639 10.91 0.33 -30.07
CA PHE A 639 10.15 0.09 -31.29
C PHE A 639 9.41 -1.25 -31.27
N ASN A 640 10.01 -2.30 -30.72
CA ASN A 640 9.36 -3.61 -30.56
C ASN A 640 8.11 -3.57 -29.66
N GLU A 641 8.05 -2.67 -28.66
CA GLU A 641 6.85 -2.45 -27.87
C GLU A 641 5.76 -1.78 -28.70
N TYR A 642 6.14 -0.83 -29.56
CA TYR A 642 5.21 -0.16 -30.48
C TYR A 642 4.66 -1.16 -31.51
N GLU A 643 5.53 -1.95 -32.14
CA GLU A 643 5.15 -2.97 -33.13
C GLU A 643 4.14 -3.97 -32.58
N SER A 644 4.25 -4.33 -31.29
CA SER A 644 3.34 -5.27 -30.65
C SER A 644 1.86 -4.85 -30.70
N ARG A 645 1.59 -3.54 -30.89
CA ARG A 645 0.23 -2.97 -31.01
C ARG A 645 0.17 -1.80 -31.99
N ALA A 646 0.91 -1.86 -33.09
CA ALA A 646 1.07 -0.74 -34.03
C ALA A 646 -0.27 -0.16 -34.49
N GLU A 647 -1.23 -1.01 -34.89
CA GLU A 647 -2.57 -0.60 -35.33
C GLU A 647 -3.29 0.26 -34.28
N TYR A 648 -3.29 -0.18 -33.01
CA TYR A 648 -3.91 0.55 -31.91
C TYR A 648 -3.25 1.92 -31.67
N TYR A 649 -1.92 1.98 -31.76
CA TYR A 649 -1.19 3.24 -31.58
C TYR A 649 -1.37 4.19 -32.76
N ASP A 650 -1.47 3.67 -33.98
CA ASP A 650 -1.71 4.44 -35.20
C ASP A 650 -3.12 5.01 -35.24
N GLU A 651 -4.13 4.24 -34.81
CA GLU A 651 -5.49 4.71 -34.62
C GLU A 651 -5.54 5.87 -33.63
N TRP A 652 -4.93 5.70 -32.45
CA TRP A 652 -4.84 6.77 -31.45
C TRP A 652 -4.16 8.01 -32.03
N LEU A 653 -3.05 7.85 -32.75
CA LEU A 653 -2.31 8.97 -33.33
C LEU A 653 -3.13 9.68 -34.42
N GLN A 654 -3.83 8.94 -35.26
CA GLN A 654 -4.71 9.50 -36.30
C GLN A 654 -5.87 10.30 -35.69
N GLU A 655 -6.47 9.82 -34.60
CA GLU A 655 -7.52 10.55 -33.86
C GLU A 655 -7.01 11.91 -33.34
N HIS A 656 -5.75 11.97 -32.88
CA HIS A 656 -5.15 13.19 -32.31
C HIS A 656 -4.56 14.13 -33.37
N LEU A 657 -4.22 13.61 -34.55
CA LEU A 657 -3.80 14.40 -35.72
C LEU A 657 -5.00 14.93 -36.54
N GLY A 658 -6.20 14.34 -36.38
CA GLY A 658 -7.39 14.78 -37.10
C GLY A 658 -7.24 14.62 -38.61
N THR A 659 -7.20 15.73 -39.35
CA THR A 659 -7.06 15.72 -40.83
C THR A 659 -5.61 15.63 -41.32
N TYR A 660 -4.63 15.78 -40.42
CA TYR A 660 -3.22 15.54 -40.78
C TYR A 660 -2.99 14.04 -40.94
N GLY A 661 -2.24 13.66 -41.99
CA GLY A 661 -1.89 12.26 -42.26
C GLY A 661 -0.81 11.74 -41.31
N LEU A 662 -0.85 10.43 -41.05
CA LEU A 662 0.23 9.74 -40.34
C LEU A 662 1.54 9.81 -41.15
N PRO A 663 2.71 9.96 -40.48
CA PRO A 663 4.00 9.74 -41.11
C PRO A 663 4.09 8.37 -41.80
N VAL A 664 4.87 8.29 -42.88
CA VAL A 664 4.98 7.04 -43.67
C VAL A 664 5.80 5.98 -42.93
N SER A 665 6.86 6.39 -42.23
CA SER A 665 7.69 5.45 -41.46
C SER A 665 7.03 5.09 -40.12
N ALA A 666 7.11 3.82 -39.74
CA ALA A 666 6.67 3.33 -38.44
C ALA A 666 7.48 3.94 -37.28
N GLU A 667 8.78 4.14 -37.49
CA GLU A 667 9.69 4.76 -36.54
C GLU A 667 9.37 6.24 -36.30
N GLU A 668 9.02 6.97 -37.37
CA GLU A 668 8.53 8.35 -37.27
C GLU A 668 7.20 8.41 -36.52
N ARG A 669 6.27 7.48 -36.79
CA ARG A 669 5.00 7.37 -36.05
C ARG A 669 5.21 7.07 -34.58
N HIS A 670 6.12 6.14 -34.24
CA HIS A 670 6.47 5.79 -32.88
C HIS A 670 7.03 7.01 -32.11
N LYS A 671 7.95 7.77 -32.72
CA LYS A 671 8.48 9.00 -32.12
C LYS A 671 7.40 10.04 -31.88
N LEU A 672 6.55 10.28 -32.89
CA LEU A 672 5.47 11.27 -32.81
C LEU A 672 4.41 10.88 -31.76
N LEU A 673 4.10 9.59 -31.63
CA LEU A 673 3.21 9.05 -30.60
C LEU A 673 3.72 9.41 -29.19
N LEU A 674 5.00 9.14 -28.90
CA LEU A 674 5.60 9.45 -27.61
C LEU A 674 5.58 10.94 -27.30
N GLU A 675 5.86 11.78 -28.31
CA GLU A 675 5.81 13.24 -28.18
C GLU A 675 4.39 13.71 -27.83
N LYS A 676 3.37 13.28 -28.58
CA LYS A 676 1.96 13.65 -28.36
C LYS A 676 1.42 13.15 -27.02
N ARG A 677 1.71 11.92 -26.63
CA ARG A 677 1.28 11.38 -25.33
C ARG A 677 1.97 12.11 -24.16
N THR A 678 3.23 12.51 -24.33
CA THR A 678 3.94 13.32 -23.33
C THR A 678 3.29 14.71 -23.20
N GLU A 679 2.94 15.37 -24.31
CA GLU A 679 2.19 16.64 -24.29
C GLU A 679 0.85 16.48 -23.54
N SER A 680 0.08 15.42 -23.82
CA SER A 680 -1.19 15.14 -23.13
C SER A 680 -1.01 14.97 -21.62
N TYR A 681 0.07 14.29 -21.19
CA TYR A 681 0.38 14.15 -19.77
C TYR A 681 0.69 15.49 -19.10
N GLN A 682 1.46 16.36 -19.76
CA GLN A 682 1.78 17.68 -19.23
C GLN A 682 0.54 18.59 -19.15
N GLN A 683 -0.34 18.52 -20.14
CA GLN A 683 -1.64 19.22 -20.14
C GLN A 683 -2.53 18.74 -18.99
N LEU A 684 -2.62 17.43 -18.77
CA LEU A 684 -3.35 16.86 -17.65
C LEU A 684 -2.80 17.38 -16.30
N CYS A 685 -1.48 17.37 -16.11
CA CYS A 685 -0.85 17.85 -14.89
C CYS A 685 -1.23 19.31 -14.59
N ASN A 686 -1.16 20.17 -15.60
CA ASN A 686 -1.53 21.59 -15.46
C ASN A 686 -2.97 21.74 -14.96
N LEU A 687 -3.90 21.02 -15.59
CA LEU A 687 -5.32 21.09 -15.25
C LEU A 687 -5.61 20.51 -13.85
N VAL A 688 -4.91 19.46 -13.44
CA VAL A 688 -5.05 18.91 -12.09
C VAL A 688 -4.50 19.88 -11.04
N TYR A 689 -3.34 20.52 -11.27
CA TYR A 689 -2.78 21.51 -10.36
C TYR A 689 -3.72 22.70 -10.19
N GLU A 690 -4.25 23.23 -11.28
CA GLU A 690 -5.25 24.30 -11.23
C GLU A 690 -6.46 23.90 -10.36
N LYS A 691 -7.05 22.72 -10.62
CA LYS A 691 -8.20 22.22 -9.84
C LYS A 691 -7.89 21.98 -8.36
N LYS A 692 -6.64 21.65 -8.02
CA LYS A 692 -6.17 21.47 -6.63
C LYS A 692 -5.81 22.78 -5.94
N GLY A 693 -5.83 23.92 -6.65
CA GLY A 693 -5.40 25.21 -6.08
C GLY A 693 -3.88 25.31 -5.97
N PHE A 694 -3.14 24.68 -6.87
CA PHE A 694 -1.67 24.64 -6.87
C PHE A 694 -1.11 25.58 -7.95
N THR A 695 0.17 25.93 -7.84
CA THR A 695 0.95 26.57 -8.90
C THR A 695 1.23 25.59 -10.04
N SER A 696 1.77 26.07 -11.16
CA SER A 696 2.21 25.22 -12.29
C SER A 696 3.30 24.23 -11.91
N ASP A 697 4.07 24.55 -10.85
CA ASP A 697 5.11 23.69 -10.26
C ASP A 697 4.55 22.72 -9.21
N GLY A 698 3.22 22.61 -9.11
CA GLY A 698 2.53 21.66 -8.24
C GLY A 698 2.59 22.01 -6.76
N ILE A 699 2.85 23.28 -6.40
CA ILE A 699 2.95 23.75 -5.01
C ILE A 699 1.60 24.33 -4.57
N PRO A 700 1.05 23.98 -3.39
CA PRO A 700 -0.19 24.59 -2.91
C PRO A 700 -0.08 26.10 -2.79
N LYS A 701 -1.07 26.83 -3.32
CA LYS A 701 -1.15 28.28 -3.13
C LYS A 701 -1.46 28.60 -1.66
N ARG A 702 -0.98 29.75 -1.18
CA ARG A 702 -1.26 30.24 0.18
C ARG A 702 -2.76 30.23 0.52
N GLU A 703 -3.60 30.77 -0.35
CA GLU A 703 -5.06 30.81 -0.19
C GLU A 703 -5.69 29.42 -0.03
N THR A 704 -5.11 28.39 -0.66
CA THR A 704 -5.58 27.00 -0.56
C THR A 704 -5.30 26.43 0.82
N LEU A 705 -4.15 26.75 1.42
CA LEU A 705 -3.80 26.31 2.77
C LEU A 705 -4.54 27.10 3.85
N GLU A 706 -4.77 28.40 3.62
CA GLU A 706 -5.56 29.26 4.52
C GLU A 706 -7.01 28.76 4.63
N LYS A 707 -7.63 28.30 3.53
CA LYS A 707 -8.96 27.67 3.53
C LYS A 707 -9.08 26.56 4.60
N PHE A 708 -8.01 25.80 4.82
CA PHE A 708 -8.00 24.64 5.72
C PHE A 708 -7.28 24.87 7.05
N ALA A 709 -6.92 26.12 7.36
CA ALA A 709 -6.16 26.50 8.55
C ALA A 709 -4.83 25.73 8.69
N LEU A 710 -4.12 25.54 7.57
CA LEU A 710 -2.82 24.87 7.50
C LEU A 710 -1.65 25.86 7.31
N MET A 711 -1.92 27.16 7.25
CA MET A 711 -0.90 28.21 7.12
C MET A 711 -0.36 28.60 8.51
N ASP A 712 0.34 27.67 9.16
CA ASP A 712 1.10 27.95 10.38
C ASP A 712 2.50 28.52 10.05
N GLU A 713 3.29 28.84 11.09
CA GLU A 713 4.66 29.37 10.91
C GLU A 713 5.54 28.41 10.10
N GLN A 714 5.41 27.11 10.33
CA GLN A 714 6.21 26.07 9.67
C GLN A 714 5.85 25.97 8.18
N ALA A 715 4.57 26.02 7.83
CA ALA A 715 4.10 26.05 6.45
C ALA A 715 4.51 27.35 5.75
N GLY A 716 4.41 28.50 6.43
CA GLY A 716 4.82 29.79 5.90
C GLY A 716 6.31 29.87 5.57
N GLN A 717 7.17 29.38 6.49
CA GLN A 717 8.60 29.25 6.25
C GLN A 717 8.90 28.34 5.08
N LEU A 718 8.26 27.16 5.04
CA LEU A 718 8.45 26.19 3.95
C LEU A 718 8.08 26.77 2.58
N LEU A 719 6.94 27.47 2.46
CA LEU A 719 6.52 28.05 1.18
C LEU A 719 7.41 29.20 0.70
N SER A 720 8.02 29.95 1.63
CA SER A 720 8.95 31.02 1.27
C SER A 720 10.18 30.51 0.50
N GLU A 721 10.55 29.24 0.67
CA GLU A 721 11.63 28.57 -0.09
C GLU A 721 11.29 28.44 -1.58
N PHE A 722 10.01 28.51 -1.95
CA PHE A 722 9.53 28.31 -3.31
C PHE A 722 9.00 29.57 -3.99
N MET A 723 9.12 30.74 -3.33
CA MET A 723 8.56 32.02 -3.81
C MET A 723 7.05 31.98 -4.08
N VAL A 724 6.30 31.17 -3.32
CA VAL A 724 4.83 30.98 -3.43
C VAL A 724 4.07 31.67 -2.31
#